data_AF-A0A9P6K054-F1
#
_entry.id   AF-A0A9P6K054-F1
#
_cell.length_a   1.000
_cell.length_b   1.000
_cell.length_c   1.000
_cell.angle_alpha   90.00
_cell.angle_beta   90.00
_cell.angle_gamma   90.00
#
_symmetry.space_group_name_H-M   'P 1'
#
loop_
_entity.id
_entity.type
_entity.pdbx_description
1 polymer ?
#
loop_
_entity_poly.entity_id
_entity_poly.type
_entity_poly.pdbx_seq_one_letter_code
_entity_poly.pdbx_strand_id
1 'polypeptide(L)'
;MNDSDNSASGSLLPTSVSKEGRFSPSFNSRNNNKNSAPTRTVVSIRILVILILISLFSWFYLEALAGGDIEWVKDHLSMLGVNLVLSVLCLTVAVTLIALTPMSTVFAGCLYTGMAIIILALKKWDDGESFETHGAYNMLVFLVIVVPLNGLIQSILLCQRKMTTAKFHRLMTVTVVSTALLTTMMLMYYHSIWGQGANGAHLVHGSQAGKELCEWQGANIPVADLLPNYIQNFWTGQLSCPAVTGIEAEWTYDGILTIRCLNKGFKDSDQQPTYDILPDTRFWSAADKIMHTYNKKINERIIRRTYTEPVHVDVKGVESIIANCEQDVSKILVRVTRHDEVLERVKAVAKARQEQEETTTITTDEEQNLVDTLHGGSPTTDDNNNGTADTNTESNTNSDTTKPEGEKPRRPNVMVLFMDAVARRQFYRKLAKTAAVVASLDKSAQGGPQLHEFFRYHAVGFNTNANSRVVYTNTPDSQEPPVPPIWKDFHQAGYITSRVEDNCEDWSTQYTGLESSQYFDHELQAPFCLPPYYALEGNPFSNFAGPYSIVARCMHGSNVHTYAFDYMNQFRKAYPDQPWFQMGSFIEGHEGTGEVLLTIDNDLSKFLKGMEEDGSLENTIVFMMADHGLHMGINFMFTPNGRIEHMNPYLSVILPPLISKNYPSLARGLAHNQQSLITGYEIHATLKMLASGQMPEYGSDDGEEVDGGAWRKGTLFDEELDPGRTCEQAKVPEEYCHCK
;
A
#
# COMPACT_ATOMS: atom_id res chain seq x y z
N MET A 1 35.07 -47.78 49.03
CA MET A 1 34.21 -47.11 50.00
C MET A 1 32.98 -47.96 50.19
N ASN A 2 32.98 -48.67 51.32
CA ASN A 2 31.92 -49.34 52.10
C ASN A 2 30.47 -49.13 51.62
N ASP A 3 29.77 -50.23 51.36
CA ASP A 3 28.82 -50.95 52.26
C ASP A 3 27.42 -50.47 51.87
N SER A 4 26.36 -51.24 51.68
CA SER A 4 25.85 -52.54 52.16
C SER A 4 24.45 -52.63 51.48
N ASP A 5 23.73 -53.72 51.23
CA ASP A 5 23.79 -55.11 51.62
C ASP A 5 22.76 -55.85 50.73
N ASN A 6 23.08 -57.09 50.35
CA ASN A 6 22.25 -58.31 50.30
C ASN A 6 20.74 -58.28 49.91
N SER A 7 20.15 -59.25 49.21
CA SER A 7 20.62 -60.46 48.50
C SER A 7 19.38 -61.19 47.94
N ALA A 8 19.53 -61.79 46.76
CA ALA A 8 19.14 -63.17 46.37
C ALA A 8 17.67 -63.63 46.54
N SER A 9 16.96 -63.99 45.46
CA SER A 9 16.92 -65.31 44.78
C SER A 9 15.63 -66.06 45.16
N GLY A 10 14.96 -66.89 44.37
CA GLY A 10 15.15 -67.42 43.03
C GLY A 10 13.94 -68.30 42.67
N SER A 11 13.77 -68.51 41.36
CA SER A 11 13.02 -69.54 40.61
C SER A 11 12.40 -70.74 41.36
N LEU A 12 11.22 -71.20 40.91
CA LEU A 12 10.99 -72.51 40.23
C LEU A 12 9.48 -72.82 40.02
N LEU A 13 9.13 -73.18 38.78
CA LEU A 13 7.93 -73.95 38.31
C LEU A 13 7.99 -75.40 38.88
N PRO A 14 6.94 -76.28 38.88
CA PRO A 14 6.04 -76.57 37.74
C PRO A 14 4.61 -77.20 37.98
N THR A 15 3.83 -77.22 36.88
CA THR A 15 2.83 -78.21 36.35
C THR A 15 1.69 -78.87 37.15
N SER A 16 0.47 -78.59 36.65
CA SER A 16 -0.67 -79.47 36.26
C SER A 16 -1.58 -80.16 37.29
N VAL A 17 -2.91 -80.05 37.10
CA VAL A 17 -3.86 -81.14 36.75
C VAL A 17 -5.32 -80.63 36.51
N SER A 18 -5.78 -80.85 35.26
CA SER A 18 -7.10 -81.25 34.69
C SER A 18 -8.48 -80.57 34.92
N LYS A 19 -9.17 -80.40 33.76
CA LYS A 19 -10.61 -80.62 33.39
C LYS A 19 -11.67 -79.77 34.11
N GLU A 20 -12.70 -79.15 33.51
CA GLU A 20 -13.53 -79.38 32.31
C GLU A 20 -14.32 -78.07 32.05
N GLY A 21 -14.73 -77.77 30.80
CA GLY A 21 -15.72 -76.71 30.54
C GLY A 21 -15.71 -76.13 29.13
N ARG A 22 -16.56 -76.67 28.25
CA ARG A 22 -16.92 -76.16 26.91
C ARG A 22 -17.47 -74.72 26.97
N PHE A 23 -17.27 -73.91 25.93
CA PHE A 23 -18.31 -73.44 25.00
C PHE A 23 -17.77 -72.43 23.97
N SER A 24 -18.19 -72.61 22.71
CA SER A 24 -17.95 -71.77 21.53
C SER A 24 -18.50 -70.33 21.66
N PRO A 25 -17.98 -69.36 20.89
CA PRO A 25 -18.52 -68.01 20.84
C PRO A 25 -19.75 -67.97 19.92
N SER A 26 -20.94 -68.08 20.50
CA SER A 26 -22.17 -67.75 19.79
C SER A 26 -22.40 -66.24 19.83
N PHE A 27 -22.29 -65.64 18.65
CA PHE A 27 -23.00 -64.43 18.22
C PHE A 27 -24.44 -64.37 18.76
N ASN A 28 -24.94 -63.14 18.98
CA ASN A 28 -26.29 -62.73 19.40
C ASN A 28 -26.63 -62.80 20.90
N SER A 29 -26.35 -61.72 21.62
CA SER A 29 -27.39 -60.70 21.90
C SER A 29 -26.79 -59.58 22.76
N ARG A 30 -26.65 -58.38 22.18
CA ARG A 30 -26.56 -57.16 22.97
C ARG A 30 -27.71 -56.27 22.56
N ASN A 31 -28.75 -56.37 23.38
CA ASN A 31 -29.70 -55.34 23.76
C ASN A 31 -29.81 -54.15 22.81
N ASN A 32 -30.94 -54.16 22.09
CA ASN A 32 -31.77 -52.99 21.87
C ASN A 32 -31.87 -52.14 23.14
N ASN A 33 -31.00 -51.15 23.31
CA ASN A 33 -31.35 -49.96 24.08
C ASN A 33 -31.90 -48.94 23.10
N LYS A 34 -33.22 -48.98 22.96
CA LYS A 34 -34.02 -47.93 22.32
C LYS A 34 -33.60 -46.59 22.92
N ASN A 35 -33.30 -45.61 22.06
CA ASN A 35 -33.29 -44.19 22.42
C ASN A 35 -34.61 -43.88 23.14
N SER A 36 -34.58 -43.72 24.47
CA SER A 36 -35.71 -43.16 25.20
C SER A 36 -35.85 -41.71 24.72
N ALA A 37 -36.99 -41.39 24.09
CA ALA A 37 -37.29 -40.01 23.75
C ALA A 37 -37.18 -39.16 25.03
N PRO A 38 -36.51 -37.99 24.98
CA PRO A 38 -36.35 -37.16 26.17
C PRO A 38 -37.72 -36.87 26.77
N THR A 39 -37.84 -36.96 28.09
CA THR A 39 -39.09 -36.69 28.78
C THR A 39 -39.53 -35.25 28.52
N ARG A 40 -40.85 -35.00 28.53
CA ARG A 40 -41.43 -33.66 28.33
C ARG A 40 -40.77 -32.60 29.23
N THR A 41 -40.41 -32.99 30.45
CA THR A 41 -39.67 -32.17 31.42
C THR A 41 -38.28 -31.76 30.92
N VAL A 42 -37.51 -32.68 30.33
CA VAL A 42 -36.17 -32.38 29.79
C VAL A 42 -36.25 -31.44 28.60
N VAL A 43 -37.26 -31.62 27.73
CA VAL A 43 -37.49 -30.71 26.60
C VAL A 43 -37.87 -29.31 27.10
N SER A 44 -38.76 -29.20 28.09
CA SER A 44 -39.14 -27.92 28.70
C SER A 44 -37.95 -27.22 29.37
N ILE A 45 -37.09 -27.95 30.09
CA ILE A 45 -35.87 -27.38 30.70
C ILE A 45 -34.93 -26.85 29.61
N ARG A 46 -34.72 -27.59 28.52
CA ARG A 46 -33.87 -27.13 27.41
C ARG A 46 -34.43 -25.89 26.74
N ILE A 47 -35.75 -25.81 26.54
CA ILE A 47 -36.40 -24.59 26.01
C ILE A 47 -36.16 -23.41 26.95
N LEU A 48 -36.31 -23.61 28.26
CA LEU A 48 -36.04 -22.56 29.25
C LEU A 48 -34.57 -22.09 29.17
N VAL A 49 -33.61 -23.02 29.11
CA VAL A 49 -32.19 -22.70 28.95
C VAL A 49 -31.92 -21.94 27.66
N ILE A 50 -32.54 -22.32 26.53
CA ILE A 50 -32.42 -21.60 25.26
C ILE A 50 -32.89 -20.15 25.42
N LEU A 51 -34.05 -19.92 26.05
CA LEU A 51 -34.56 -18.57 26.27
C LEU A 51 -33.63 -17.75 27.16
N ILE A 52 -33.11 -18.34 28.25
CA ILE A 52 -32.12 -17.69 29.12
C ILE A 52 -30.86 -17.32 28.33
N LEU A 53 -30.34 -18.21 27.49
CA LEU A 53 -29.15 -17.95 26.69
C LEU A 53 -29.38 -16.83 25.65
N ILE A 54 -30.57 -16.76 25.04
CA ILE A 54 -30.93 -15.65 24.13
C ILE A 54 -30.96 -14.32 24.89
N SER A 55 -31.51 -14.31 26.11
CA SER A 55 -31.49 -13.12 26.97
C SER A 55 -30.06 -12.73 27.38
N LEU A 56 -29.23 -13.70 27.78
CA LEU A 56 -27.82 -13.46 28.13
C LEU A 56 -26.99 -12.99 26.94
N PHE A 57 -27.20 -13.55 25.76
CA PHE A 57 -26.61 -13.07 24.50
C PHE A 57 -26.86 -11.56 24.34
N SER A 58 -28.12 -11.16 24.49
CA SER A 58 -28.55 -9.76 24.32
C SER A 58 -27.95 -8.88 25.41
N TRP A 59 -27.97 -9.35 26.66
CA TRP A 59 -27.38 -8.64 27.81
C TRP A 59 -25.89 -8.38 27.62
N PHE A 60 -25.10 -9.42 27.36
CA PHE A 60 -23.66 -9.28 27.14
C PHE A 60 -23.33 -8.43 25.91
N TYR A 61 -24.18 -8.48 24.86
CA TYR A 61 -23.99 -7.58 23.73
C TYR A 61 -24.18 -6.11 24.15
N LEU A 62 -25.25 -5.81 24.88
CA LEU A 62 -25.52 -4.46 25.38
C LEU A 62 -24.42 -3.97 26.32
N GLU A 63 -23.88 -4.84 27.18
CA GLU A 63 -22.71 -4.50 28.02
C GLU A 63 -21.45 -4.23 27.19
N ALA A 64 -21.27 -4.91 26.04
CA ALA A 64 -20.17 -4.62 25.13
C ALA A 64 -20.32 -3.25 24.43
N LEU A 65 -21.54 -2.73 24.33
CA LEU A 65 -21.82 -1.38 23.83
C LEU A 65 -21.59 -0.29 24.88
N ALA A 66 -21.20 -0.63 26.11
CA ALA A 66 -20.79 0.39 27.07
C ALA A 66 -19.64 1.21 26.49
N GLY A 67 -19.81 2.53 26.46
CA GLY A 67 -18.90 3.47 25.85
C GLY A 67 -18.65 4.68 26.76
N GLY A 68 -17.61 5.43 26.43
CA GLY A 68 -17.17 6.62 27.16
C GLY A 68 -16.18 7.39 26.32
N ASP A 69 -15.42 8.28 26.93
CA ASP A 69 -14.28 8.88 26.23
C ASP A 69 -13.22 7.83 25.85
N ILE A 70 -12.28 8.23 25.00
CA ILE A 70 -11.23 7.34 24.50
C ILE A 70 -10.37 6.72 25.61
N GLU A 71 -10.22 7.39 26.75
CA GLU A 71 -9.41 6.92 27.87
C GLU A 71 -10.15 5.81 28.62
N TRP A 72 -11.44 6.01 28.89
CA TRP A 72 -12.31 4.99 29.46
C TRP A 72 -12.34 3.74 28.58
N VAL A 73 -12.54 3.90 27.26
CA VAL A 73 -12.59 2.75 26.33
C VAL A 73 -11.27 1.99 26.34
N LYS A 74 -10.12 2.67 26.37
CA LYS A 74 -8.80 2.02 26.47
C LYS A 74 -8.65 1.20 27.74
N ASP A 75 -9.05 1.77 28.89
CA ASP A 75 -8.96 1.09 30.19
C ASP A 75 -9.91 -0.10 30.30
N HIS A 76 -11.03 -0.08 29.56
CA HIS A 76 -12.09 -1.08 29.64
C HIS A 76 -12.17 -2.01 28.41
N LEU A 77 -11.26 -1.88 27.44
CA LEU A 77 -11.29 -2.62 26.17
C LEU A 77 -11.35 -4.14 26.38
N SER A 78 -10.64 -4.65 27.39
CA SER A 78 -10.66 -6.07 27.75
C SER A 78 -12.04 -6.53 28.22
N MET A 79 -12.72 -5.72 29.03
CA MET A 79 -14.06 -6.02 29.54
C MET A 79 -15.10 -5.98 28.42
N LEU A 80 -15.06 -4.96 27.56
CA LEU A 80 -15.92 -4.86 26.38
C LEU A 80 -15.74 -6.06 25.44
N GLY A 81 -14.48 -6.42 25.16
CA GLY A 81 -14.14 -7.58 24.33
C GLY A 81 -14.62 -8.90 24.94
N VAL A 82 -14.46 -9.10 26.25
CA VAL A 82 -14.97 -10.30 26.95
C VAL A 82 -16.48 -10.39 26.85
N ASN A 83 -17.20 -9.28 27.07
CA ASN A 83 -18.65 -9.24 26.94
C ASN A 83 -19.10 -9.58 25.50
N LEU A 84 -18.42 -9.06 24.48
CA LEU A 84 -18.71 -9.39 23.09
C LEU A 84 -18.50 -10.89 22.79
N VAL A 85 -17.41 -11.48 23.30
CA VAL A 85 -17.15 -12.92 23.16
C VAL A 85 -18.18 -13.76 23.91
N LEU A 86 -18.56 -13.39 25.13
CA LEU A 86 -19.62 -14.06 25.89
C LEU A 86 -20.96 -14.01 25.17
N SER A 87 -21.28 -12.87 24.54
CA SER A 87 -22.45 -12.72 23.69
C SER A 87 -22.47 -13.74 22.54
N VAL A 88 -21.36 -13.87 21.81
CA VAL A 88 -21.18 -14.86 20.73
C VAL A 88 -21.36 -16.29 21.26
N LEU A 89 -20.73 -16.62 22.39
CA LEU A 89 -20.81 -17.95 23.00
C LEU A 89 -22.24 -18.30 23.41
N CYS A 90 -22.95 -17.38 24.09
CA CYS A 90 -24.34 -17.57 24.50
C CYS A 90 -25.25 -17.82 23.29
N LEU A 91 -25.15 -17.01 22.23
CA LEU A 91 -25.95 -17.21 21.02
C LEU A 91 -25.62 -18.54 20.35
N THR A 92 -24.34 -18.89 20.28
CA THR A 92 -23.87 -20.14 19.67
C THR A 92 -24.41 -21.38 20.40
N VAL A 93 -24.39 -21.36 21.73
CA VAL A 93 -24.96 -22.44 22.54
C VAL A 93 -26.48 -22.49 22.37
N ALA A 94 -27.18 -21.35 22.34
CA ALA A 94 -28.62 -21.31 22.13
C ALA A 94 -29.01 -21.93 20.77
N VAL A 95 -28.38 -21.50 19.68
CA VAL A 95 -28.60 -22.00 18.32
C VAL A 95 -28.29 -23.50 18.23
N THR A 96 -27.22 -23.95 18.87
CA THR A 96 -26.86 -25.37 18.97
C THR A 96 -27.92 -26.18 19.71
N LEU A 97 -28.42 -25.68 20.85
CA LEU A 97 -29.47 -26.34 21.63
C LEU A 97 -30.81 -26.37 20.90
N ILE A 98 -31.16 -25.34 20.13
CA ILE A 98 -32.34 -25.33 19.26
C ILE A 98 -32.23 -26.48 18.25
N ALA A 99 -31.07 -26.61 17.60
CA ALA A 99 -30.86 -27.70 16.66
C ALA A 99 -31.00 -29.07 17.35
N LEU A 100 -30.40 -29.27 18.53
CA LEU A 100 -30.34 -30.54 19.26
C LEU A 100 -31.61 -30.92 20.04
N THR A 101 -32.54 -29.99 20.26
CA THR A 101 -33.75 -30.24 21.06
C THR A 101 -34.91 -30.64 20.15
N PRO A 102 -35.60 -31.76 20.41
CA PRO A 102 -36.75 -32.17 19.60
C PRO A 102 -37.91 -31.21 19.83
N MET A 103 -38.17 -30.36 18.84
CA MET A 103 -39.27 -29.39 18.81
C MET A 103 -39.89 -29.32 17.41
N SER A 104 -41.09 -28.72 17.28
CA SER A 104 -41.71 -28.54 15.96
C SER A 104 -40.88 -27.57 15.11
N THR A 105 -40.87 -27.80 13.80
CA THR A 105 -40.17 -26.92 12.84
C THR A 105 -40.68 -25.49 12.90
N VAL A 106 -41.98 -25.31 13.13
CA VAL A 106 -42.60 -24.00 13.31
C VAL A 106 -42.03 -23.30 14.54
N PHE A 107 -41.95 -23.99 15.68
CA PHE A 107 -41.42 -23.40 16.92
C PHE A 107 -39.93 -23.08 16.83
N ALA A 108 -39.13 -23.97 16.25
CA ALA A 108 -37.72 -23.70 15.95
C ALA A 108 -37.59 -22.47 15.03
N GLY A 109 -38.42 -22.38 13.99
CA GLY A 109 -38.49 -21.23 13.10
C GLY A 109 -38.79 -19.92 13.85
N CYS A 110 -39.75 -19.93 14.78
CA CYS A 110 -40.05 -18.78 15.63
C CYS A 110 -38.85 -18.33 16.48
N LEU A 111 -38.10 -19.27 17.06
CA LEU A 111 -36.89 -18.93 17.84
C LEU A 111 -35.81 -18.31 16.95
N TYR A 112 -35.55 -18.87 15.77
CA TYR A 112 -34.59 -18.29 14.81
C TYR A 112 -35.00 -16.89 14.35
N THR A 113 -36.27 -16.71 13.98
CA THR A 113 -36.80 -15.40 13.60
C THR A 113 -36.73 -14.41 14.75
N GLY A 114 -37.03 -14.84 15.98
CA GLY A 114 -36.90 -14.01 17.18
C GLY A 114 -35.47 -13.53 17.41
N MET A 115 -34.47 -14.41 17.30
CA MET A 115 -33.06 -14.04 17.39
C MET A 115 -32.64 -13.07 16.27
N ALA A 116 -33.10 -13.28 15.04
CA ALA A 116 -32.82 -12.36 13.93
C ALA A 116 -33.40 -10.96 14.21
N ILE A 117 -34.62 -10.87 14.75
CA ILE A 117 -35.23 -9.60 15.16
C ILE A 117 -34.41 -8.94 16.27
N ILE A 118 -33.94 -9.69 17.26
CA ILE A 118 -33.08 -9.16 18.34
C ILE A 118 -31.78 -8.60 17.76
N ILE A 119 -31.09 -9.33 16.88
CA ILE A 119 -29.84 -8.85 16.25
C ILE A 119 -30.10 -7.57 15.45
N LEU A 120 -31.20 -7.49 14.69
CA LEU A 120 -31.58 -6.27 13.97
C LEU A 120 -31.90 -5.12 14.93
N ALA A 121 -32.53 -5.40 16.07
CA ALA A 121 -32.80 -4.39 17.09
C ALA A 121 -31.51 -3.91 17.77
N LEU A 122 -30.57 -4.80 18.08
CA LEU A 122 -29.26 -4.45 18.65
C LEU A 122 -28.42 -3.62 17.66
N LYS A 123 -28.42 -3.99 16.37
CA LYS A 123 -27.78 -3.18 15.31
C LYS A 123 -28.37 -1.78 15.25
N LYS A 124 -29.69 -1.64 15.44
CA LYS A 124 -30.38 -0.35 15.40
C LYS A 124 -30.27 0.43 16.71
N TRP A 125 -29.98 -0.25 17.82
CA TRP A 125 -29.82 0.36 19.14
C TRP A 125 -28.60 1.28 19.18
N ASP A 126 -27.50 0.80 18.61
CA ASP A 126 -26.28 1.57 18.41
C ASP A 126 -25.68 1.15 17.06
N ASP A 127 -25.85 2.02 16.07
CA ASP A 127 -25.21 1.94 14.75
C ASP A 127 -24.09 2.97 14.59
N GLY A 128 -23.63 3.54 15.70
CA GLY A 128 -22.56 4.52 15.69
C GLY A 128 -21.19 3.90 15.41
N GLU A 129 -20.27 4.78 15.04
CA GLU A 129 -18.87 4.49 14.73
C GLU A 129 -17.90 5.39 15.52
N SER A 130 -18.38 6.06 16.55
CA SER A 130 -17.56 6.83 17.49
C SER A 130 -17.13 5.96 18.67
N PHE A 131 -16.28 6.45 19.57
CA PHE A 131 -15.97 5.73 20.83
C PHE A 131 -17.13 5.74 21.84
N GLU A 132 -18.04 6.70 21.72
CA GLU A 132 -19.22 6.83 22.58
C GLU A 132 -20.38 5.95 22.09
N THR A 133 -20.45 5.77 20.78
CA THR A 133 -21.43 4.95 20.05
C THR A 133 -20.67 4.14 19.01
N HIS A 134 -20.23 2.93 19.37
CA HIS A 134 -19.37 2.05 18.55
C HIS A 134 -20.09 0.77 18.13
N GLY A 135 -21.42 0.75 18.23
CA GLY A 135 -22.20 -0.46 17.99
C GLY A 135 -22.09 -1.03 16.58
N ALA A 136 -21.74 -0.21 15.57
CA ALA A 136 -21.40 -0.71 14.24
C ALA A 136 -20.14 -1.62 14.25
N TYR A 137 -19.10 -1.25 15.00
CA TYR A 137 -17.88 -2.06 15.15
C TYR A 137 -18.15 -3.35 15.90
N ASN A 138 -18.86 -3.25 17.03
CA ASN A 138 -19.22 -4.42 17.80
C ASN A 138 -20.10 -5.37 16.99
N MET A 139 -21.03 -4.84 16.18
CA MET A 139 -21.86 -5.64 15.30
C MET A 139 -21.01 -6.32 14.23
N LEU A 140 -20.07 -5.60 13.62
CA LEU A 140 -19.14 -6.18 12.65
C LEU A 140 -18.33 -7.33 13.27
N VAL A 141 -17.64 -7.08 14.39
CA VAL A 141 -16.82 -8.11 15.09
C VAL A 141 -17.69 -9.28 15.54
N PHE A 142 -18.89 -9.01 16.07
CA PHE A 142 -19.84 -10.04 16.46
C PHE A 142 -20.23 -10.92 15.28
N LEU A 143 -20.60 -10.33 14.15
CA LEU A 143 -20.99 -11.07 12.96
C LEU A 143 -19.82 -11.86 12.36
N VAL A 144 -18.61 -11.28 12.36
CA VAL A 144 -17.35 -11.91 11.91
C VAL A 144 -17.09 -13.23 12.61
N ILE A 145 -17.43 -13.33 13.89
CA ILE A 145 -17.23 -14.55 14.67
C ILE A 145 -18.46 -15.45 14.59
N VAL A 146 -19.66 -14.91 14.82
CA VAL A 146 -20.85 -15.72 15.07
C VAL A 146 -21.37 -16.42 13.81
N VAL A 147 -21.31 -15.78 12.64
CA VAL A 147 -21.85 -16.34 11.40
C VAL A 147 -21.02 -17.54 10.92
N PRO A 148 -19.68 -17.44 10.75
CA PRO A 148 -18.87 -18.58 10.34
C PRO A 148 -18.89 -19.72 11.38
N LEU A 149 -18.81 -19.38 12.68
CA LEU A 149 -18.81 -20.36 13.75
C LEU A 149 -20.11 -21.17 13.78
N ASN A 150 -21.26 -20.50 13.75
CA ASN A 150 -22.56 -21.19 13.77
C ASN A 150 -22.82 -21.92 12.46
N GLY A 151 -22.42 -21.37 11.30
CA GLY A 151 -22.50 -22.06 10.02
C GLY A 151 -21.73 -23.39 10.04
N LEU A 152 -20.52 -23.40 10.59
CA LEU A 152 -19.70 -24.60 10.75
C LEU A 152 -20.34 -25.62 11.71
N ILE A 153 -20.74 -25.18 12.91
CA ILE A 153 -21.36 -26.06 13.91
C ILE A 153 -22.63 -26.70 13.36
N GLN A 154 -23.51 -25.91 12.75
CA GLN A 154 -24.76 -26.43 12.19
C GLN A 154 -24.50 -27.40 11.04
N SER A 155 -23.51 -27.15 10.20
CA SER A 155 -23.10 -28.07 9.13
C SER A 155 -22.60 -29.41 9.70
N ILE A 156 -21.78 -29.38 10.76
CA ILE A 156 -21.30 -30.58 11.45
C ILE A 156 -22.47 -31.37 12.05
N LEU A 157 -23.41 -30.70 12.71
CA LEU A 157 -24.60 -31.34 13.28
C LEU A 157 -25.49 -31.99 12.20
N LEU A 158 -25.67 -31.32 11.06
CA LEU A 158 -26.42 -31.85 9.93
C LEU A 158 -25.73 -33.10 9.34
N CYS A 159 -24.41 -33.07 9.18
CA CYS A 159 -23.63 -34.23 8.75
C CYS A 159 -23.77 -35.39 9.74
N GLN A 160 -23.67 -35.12 11.05
CA GLN A 160 -23.83 -36.12 12.10
C GLN A 160 -25.21 -36.80 12.05
N ARG A 161 -26.26 -36.06 11.73
CA ARG A 161 -27.65 -36.59 11.64
C ARG A 161 -27.90 -37.43 10.39
N LYS A 162 -27.30 -37.03 9.26
CA LYS A 162 -27.54 -37.68 7.96
C LYS A 162 -26.63 -38.89 7.72
N MET A 163 -25.57 -39.06 8.50
CA MET A 163 -24.55 -40.10 8.29
C MET A 163 -24.52 -41.11 9.44
N THR A 164 -23.99 -42.31 9.17
CA THR A 164 -23.66 -43.26 10.24
C THR A 164 -22.43 -42.77 11.02
N THR A 165 -22.31 -43.13 12.30
CA THR A 165 -21.19 -42.73 13.18
C THR A 165 -19.82 -42.98 12.53
N ALA A 166 -19.64 -44.14 11.90
CA ALA A 166 -18.40 -44.47 11.20
C ALA A 166 -18.13 -43.57 9.98
N LYS A 167 -19.16 -43.23 9.18
CA LYS A 167 -19.03 -42.32 8.04
C LYS A 167 -18.76 -40.89 8.49
N PHE A 168 -19.41 -40.43 9.55
CA PHE A 168 -19.19 -39.12 10.15
C PHE A 168 -17.75 -38.97 10.68
N HIS A 169 -17.27 -39.93 11.48
CA HIS A 169 -15.88 -39.88 11.97
C HIS A 169 -14.87 -39.92 10.83
N ARG A 170 -15.07 -40.77 9.82
CA ARG A 170 -14.20 -40.77 8.62
C ARG A 170 -14.21 -39.42 7.92
N LEU A 171 -15.38 -38.81 7.70
CA LEU A 171 -15.48 -37.48 7.10
C LEU A 171 -14.74 -36.45 7.95
N MET A 172 -15.01 -36.37 9.25
CA MET A 172 -14.36 -35.40 10.14
C MET A 172 -12.85 -35.60 10.19
N THR A 173 -12.36 -36.84 10.29
CA THR A 173 -10.92 -37.12 10.26
C THR A 173 -10.31 -36.71 8.93
N VAL A 174 -10.94 -37.06 7.80
CA VAL A 174 -10.46 -36.66 6.48
C VAL A 174 -10.45 -35.14 6.33
N THR A 175 -11.52 -34.45 6.74
CA THR A 175 -11.61 -32.99 6.69
C THR A 175 -10.53 -32.34 7.55
N VAL A 176 -10.39 -32.73 8.82
CA VAL A 176 -9.38 -32.16 9.74
C VAL A 176 -7.97 -32.41 9.22
N VAL A 177 -7.66 -33.63 8.79
CA VAL A 177 -6.33 -33.97 8.23
C VAL A 177 -6.08 -33.20 6.93
N SER A 178 -7.07 -33.13 6.03
CA SER A 178 -6.91 -32.42 4.75
C SER A 178 -6.75 -30.92 4.95
N THR A 179 -7.52 -30.31 5.87
CA THR A 179 -7.38 -28.90 6.22
C THR A 179 -6.03 -28.63 6.87
N ALA A 180 -5.59 -29.45 7.83
CA ALA A 180 -4.27 -29.31 8.44
C ALA A 180 -3.15 -29.41 7.40
N LEU A 181 -3.20 -30.41 6.51
CA LEU A 181 -2.24 -30.58 5.42
C LEU A 181 -2.25 -29.39 4.46
N LEU A 182 -3.42 -28.94 4.02
CA LEU A 182 -3.56 -27.79 3.12
C LEU A 182 -3.02 -26.52 3.77
N THR A 183 -3.40 -26.23 5.02
CA THR A 183 -2.91 -25.07 5.76
C THR A 183 -1.39 -25.13 5.93
N THR A 184 -0.82 -26.29 6.30
CA THR A 184 0.64 -26.44 6.40
C THR A 184 1.30 -26.24 5.05
N MET A 185 0.78 -26.83 3.96
CA MET A 185 1.31 -26.63 2.62
C MET A 185 1.26 -25.16 2.19
N MET A 186 0.15 -24.46 2.46
CA MET A 186 0.00 -23.03 2.15
C MET A 186 0.96 -22.18 2.98
N LEU A 187 1.06 -22.41 4.29
CA LEU A 187 2.02 -21.69 5.14
C LEU A 187 3.46 -21.93 4.69
N MET A 188 3.82 -23.16 4.32
CA MET A 188 5.14 -23.48 3.78
C MET A 188 5.40 -22.79 2.45
N TYR A 189 4.41 -22.77 1.55
CA TYR A 189 4.48 -22.05 0.28
C TYR A 189 4.70 -20.55 0.52
N TYR A 190 3.86 -19.91 1.34
CA TYR A 190 3.96 -18.49 1.63
C TYR A 190 5.27 -18.13 2.34
N HIS A 191 5.75 -18.98 3.25
CA HIS A 191 7.07 -18.83 3.84
C HIS A 191 8.18 -18.90 2.78
N SER A 192 8.10 -19.83 1.82
CA SER A 192 9.11 -19.99 0.76
C SER A 192 9.16 -18.81 -0.22
N ILE A 193 8.07 -18.05 -0.36
CA ILE A 193 8.01 -16.90 -1.26
C ILE A 193 8.17 -15.55 -0.55
N TRP A 194 8.31 -15.52 0.78
CA TRP A 194 8.41 -14.25 1.53
C TRP A 194 9.55 -13.35 1.02
N GLY A 195 10.71 -13.95 0.78
CA GLY A 195 11.88 -13.22 0.29
C GLY A 195 11.87 -12.98 -1.21
N GLN A 196 10.87 -13.41 -1.97
CA GLN A 196 10.93 -13.32 -3.44
C GLN A 196 10.60 -11.90 -3.93
N GLY A 197 11.29 -11.48 -4.97
CA GLY A 197 10.97 -10.30 -5.78
C GLY A 197 10.75 -10.70 -7.25
N ALA A 198 10.69 -9.69 -8.09
CA ALA A 198 10.64 -9.82 -9.54
C ALA A 198 11.92 -10.46 -10.11
N ASN A 199 11.79 -11.08 -11.28
CA ASN A 199 12.90 -11.58 -12.12
C ASN A 199 13.90 -12.51 -11.41
N GLY A 200 13.46 -13.23 -10.38
CA GLY A 200 14.30 -14.14 -9.60
C GLY A 200 15.14 -13.44 -8.52
N ALA A 201 15.00 -12.13 -8.35
CA ALA A 201 15.56 -11.41 -7.22
C ALA A 201 14.96 -11.96 -5.91
N HIS A 202 15.77 -12.00 -4.86
CA HIS A 202 15.32 -12.47 -3.57
C HIS A 202 16.11 -11.81 -2.44
N LEU A 203 15.48 -11.69 -1.28
CA LEU A 203 16.11 -11.32 -0.02
C LEU A 203 17.20 -12.35 0.30
N VAL A 204 18.43 -11.86 0.43
CA VAL A 204 19.57 -12.68 0.84
C VAL A 204 19.57 -12.78 2.37
N HIS A 205 19.81 -14.00 2.86
CA HIS A 205 20.06 -14.32 4.27
C HIS A 205 21.55 -14.61 4.45
N GLY A 206 22.16 -14.21 5.57
CA GLY A 206 23.57 -14.48 5.88
C GLY A 206 24.52 -13.30 5.67
N SER A 207 25.40 -13.35 4.66
CA SER A 207 26.44 -12.32 4.46
C SER A 207 26.54 -11.84 3.02
N GLN A 208 26.89 -10.56 2.84
CA GLN A 208 27.15 -9.93 1.56
C GLN A 208 28.42 -9.11 1.65
N ALA A 209 29.30 -9.25 0.66
CA ALA A 209 30.62 -8.63 0.67
C ALA A 209 31.41 -8.90 1.98
N GLY A 210 31.25 -10.09 2.58
CA GLY A 210 31.94 -10.49 3.81
C GLY A 210 31.37 -9.90 5.10
N LYS A 211 30.28 -9.14 5.04
CA LYS A 211 29.60 -8.59 6.22
C LYS A 211 28.29 -9.30 6.47
N GLU A 212 28.00 -9.58 7.75
CA GLU A 212 26.70 -10.14 8.15
C GLU A 212 25.60 -9.14 7.82
N LEU A 213 24.61 -9.65 7.12
CA LEU A 213 23.44 -8.91 6.68
C LEU A 213 22.42 -8.90 7.82
N CYS A 214 21.88 -7.74 8.13
CA CYS A 214 20.78 -7.54 9.08
C CYS A 214 19.59 -8.52 8.83
N GLU A 215 19.18 -9.33 9.81
CA GLU A 215 18.10 -10.32 9.63
C GLU A 215 16.87 -10.04 10.50
N TRP A 216 15.68 -10.23 9.91
CA TRP A 216 14.39 -10.08 10.60
C TRP A 216 14.25 -11.08 11.75
N GLN A 217 14.01 -10.57 12.95
CA GLN A 217 13.85 -11.36 14.17
C GLN A 217 12.40 -11.82 14.32
N GLY A 218 12.12 -13.11 14.12
CA GLY A 218 10.85 -13.71 14.51
C GLY A 218 10.33 -14.83 13.61
N ALA A 219 9.32 -15.54 14.10
CA ALA A 219 8.57 -16.49 13.29
C ALA A 219 7.67 -15.71 12.32
N ASN A 220 8.12 -15.60 11.07
CA ASN A 220 7.34 -15.03 9.99
C ASN A 220 6.25 -16.02 9.54
N ILE A 221 5.18 -16.09 10.33
CA ILE A 221 4.03 -16.93 10.03
C ILE A 221 2.97 -16.07 9.34
N PRO A 222 2.72 -16.29 8.03
CA PRO A 222 1.81 -15.47 7.26
C PRO A 222 0.36 -15.90 7.36
N VAL A 223 -0.21 -15.75 8.56
CA VAL A 223 -1.60 -16.16 8.78
C VAL A 223 -2.56 -15.36 7.88
N ALA A 224 -2.27 -14.08 7.64
CA ALA A 224 -3.04 -13.25 6.72
C ALA A 224 -3.05 -13.76 5.26
N ASP A 225 -2.01 -14.50 4.84
CA ASP A 225 -1.93 -15.05 3.47
C ASP A 225 -2.86 -16.26 3.27
N LEU A 226 -3.37 -16.85 4.35
CA LEU A 226 -4.32 -17.97 4.27
C LEU A 226 -5.70 -17.53 3.78
N LEU A 227 -6.00 -16.23 3.85
CA LEU A 227 -7.25 -15.66 3.41
C LEU A 227 -7.19 -15.36 1.91
N PRO A 228 -8.06 -15.95 1.08
CA PRO A 228 -8.15 -15.59 -0.33
C PRO A 228 -8.50 -14.12 -0.51
N ASN A 229 -8.04 -13.50 -1.60
CA ASN A 229 -8.51 -12.16 -1.97
C ASN A 229 -10.03 -12.15 -2.09
N TYR A 230 -10.65 -11.03 -1.69
CA TYR A 230 -12.09 -10.83 -1.69
C TYR A 230 -12.86 -11.71 -0.69
N ILE A 231 -12.20 -12.52 0.15
CA ILE A 231 -12.90 -13.34 1.14
C ILE A 231 -13.66 -12.47 2.15
N GLN A 232 -13.23 -11.22 2.36
CA GLN A 232 -13.86 -10.27 3.26
C GLN A 232 -14.96 -9.42 2.57
N ASN A 233 -15.25 -9.62 1.28
CA ASN A 233 -16.29 -8.87 0.52
C ASN A 233 -17.69 -8.96 1.12
N PHE A 234 -17.98 -10.01 1.88
CA PHE A 234 -19.25 -10.11 2.59
C PHE A 234 -19.42 -9.06 3.70
N TRP A 235 -18.33 -8.43 4.15
CA TRP A 235 -18.32 -7.28 5.05
C TRP A 235 -17.98 -5.98 4.33
N THR A 236 -16.97 -6.00 3.46
CA THR A 236 -16.46 -4.80 2.75
C THR A 236 -17.32 -4.39 1.56
N GLY A 237 -18.30 -5.22 1.19
CA GLY A 237 -19.22 -4.95 0.09
C GLY A 237 -18.59 -5.17 -1.29
N GLN A 238 -19.20 -4.56 -2.31
CA GLN A 238 -18.65 -4.58 -3.66
C GLN A 238 -17.44 -3.64 -3.73
N LEU A 239 -16.29 -4.17 -4.14
CA LEU A 239 -15.06 -3.40 -4.35
C LEU A 239 -15.01 -2.72 -5.74
N SER A 240 -16.17 -2.40 -6.30
CA SER A 240 -16.32 -1.76 -7.60
C SER A 240 -17.30 -0.60 -7.50
N CYS A 241 -16.97 0.52 -8.12
CA CYS A 241 -17.85 1.67 -8.15
C CYS A 241 -18.95 1.51 -9.20
N PRO A 242 -20.22 1.74 -8.83
CA PRO A 242 -21.31 1.80 -9.80
C PRO A 242 -21.08 2.94 -10.79
N ALA A 243 -21.04 2.65 -12.09
CA ALA A 243 -20.86 3.68 -13.10
C ALA A 243 -22.02 4.69 -13.09
N VAL A 244 -21.71 5.98 -13.17
CA VAL A 244 -22.72 7.02 -13.39
C VAL A 244 -23.13 6.98 -14.86
N THR A 245 -24.43 6.85 -15.11
CA THR A 245 -25.03 6.89 -16.46
C THR A 245 -25.93 8.11 -16.58
N GLY A 246 -26.24 8.54 -17.81
CA GLY A 246 -27.12 9.68 -18.03
C GLY A 246 -26.42 11.03 -18.21
N ILE A 247 -25.08 11.06 -18.17
CA ILE A 247 -24.26 12.23 -18.47
C ILE A 247 -23.09 11.86 -19.38
N GLU A 248 -22.89 12.65 -20.42
CA GLU A 248 -21.65 12.71 -21.16
C GLU A 248 -21.08 14.11 -20.99
N ALA A 249 -19.87 14.20 -20.46
CA ALA A 249 -19.17 15.46 -20.33
C ALA A 249 -17.70 15.29 -20.69
N GLU A 250 -17.17 16.29 -21.37
CA GLU A 250 -15.79 16.39 -21.82
C GLU A 250 -15.30 17.80 -21.57
N TRP A 251 -14.06 17.90 -21.10
CA TRP A 251 -13.34 19.15 -20.97
C TRP A 251 -12.03 19.03 -21.73
N THR A 252 -11.95 19.70 -22.87
CA THR A 252 -10.85 19.56 -23.81
C THR A 252 -9.60 20.30 -23.33
N TYR A 253 -8.43 20.00 -23.90
CA TYR A 253 -7.16 20.68 -23.55
C TYR A 253 -7.18 22.18 -23.87
N ASP A 254 -7.89 22.59 -24.92
CA ASP A 254 -8.15 24.01 -25.25
C ASP A 254 -9.27 24.60 -24.40
N GLY A 255 -9.79 23.87 -23.42
CA GLY A 255 -10.65 24.38 -22.37
C GLY A 255 -12.13 24.49 -22.67
N ILE A 256 -12.58 23.90 -23.77
CA ILE A 256 -14.00 23.82 -24.12
C ILE A 256 -14.65 22.72 -23.27
N LEU A 257 -15.63 23.12 -22.48
CA LEU A 257 -16.51 22.23 -21.72
C LEU A 257 -17.75 21.93 -22.53
N THR A 258 -18.06 20.64 -22.70
CA THR A 258 -19.33 20.17 -23.23
C THR A 258 -20.03 19.26 -22.22
N ILE A 259 -21.34 19.45 -22.06
CA ILE A 259 -22.18 18.65 -21.17
C ILE A 259 -23.42 18.22 -21.96
N ARG A 260 -23.71 16.92 -21.95
CA ARG A 260 -24.92 16.32 -22.51
C ARG A 260 -25.59 15.44 -21.46
N CYS A 261 -26.77 15.86 -21.02
CA CYS A 261 -27.63 15.07 -20.15
C CYS A 261 -28.50 14.15 -21.00
N LEU A 262 -28.37 12.84 -20.80
CA LEU A 262 -28.98 11.82 -21.66
C LEU A 262 -30.34 11.33 -21.13
N ASN A 263 -30.60 11.50 -19.83
CA ASN A 263 -31.82 11.01 -19.19
C ASN A 263 -33.06 11.77 -19.69
N LYS A 264 -34.09 11.03 -20.12
CA LYS A 264 -35.32 11.61 -20.70
C LYS A 264 -36.05 12.52 -19.71
N GLY A 265 -36.17 12.10 -18.45
CA GLY A 265 -36.82 12.91 -17.41
C GLY A 265 -36.17 14.28 -17.20
N PHE A 266 -34.85 14.38 -17.36
CA PHE A 266 -34.14 15.65 -17.32
C PHE A 266 -34.37 16.49 -18.58
N LYS A 267 -34.31 15.87 -19.77
CA LYS A 267 -34.57 16.55 -21.06
C LYS A 267 -35.97 17.14 -21.17
N ASP A 268 -36.94 16.46 -20.56
CA ASP A 268 -38.34 16.88 -20.55
C ASP A 268 -38.65 17.87 -19.40
N SER A 269 -37.65 18.19 -18.56
CA SER A 269 -37.77 19.15 -17.46
C SER A 269 -37.23 20.53 -17.85
N ASP A 270 -37.66 21.57 -17.12
CA ASP A 270 -37.11 22.93 -17.26
C ASP A 270 -35.74 23.11 -16.56
N GLN A 271 -35.13 22.03 -16.05
CA GLN A 271 -33.84 22.11 -15.36
C GLN A 271 -32.69 22.27 -16.37
N GLN A 272 -31.72 23.12 -16.03
CA GLN A 272 -30.52 23.33 -16.83
C GLN A 272 -29.34 22.60 -16.18
N PRO A 273 -28.46 21.94 -16.98
CA PRO A 273 -27.24 21.38 -16.45
C PRO A 273 -26.39 22.47 -15.80
N THR A 274 -25.56 22.10 -14.86
CA THR A 274 -24.63 23.02 -14.20
C THR A 274 -23.22 22.47 -14.23
N TYR A 275 -22.25 23.33 -13.98
CA TYR A 275 -20.89 22.90 -13.70
C TYR A 275 -20.32 23.66 -12.51
N ASP A 276 -19.56 22.94 -11.71
CA ASP A 276 -18.92 23.46 -10.51
C ASP A 276 -17.43 23.61 -10.79
N ILE A 277 -16.91 24.82 -10.62
CA ILE A 277 -15.50 25.13 -10.73
C ILE A 277 -14.88 24.91 -9.34
N LEU A 278 -13.95 23.97 -9.24
CA LEU A 278 -13.25 23.69 -8.00
C LEU A 278 -12.08 24.66 -7.85
N PRO A 279 -11.79 25.13 -6.63
CA PRO A 279 -10.76 26.14 -6.43
C PRO A 279 -9.34 25.59 -6.65
N ASP A 280 -8.46 26.45 -7.16
CA ASP A 280 -7.01 26.23 -7.12
C ASP A 280 -6.52 26.46 -5.69
N THR A 281 -5.94 25.42 -5.10
CA THR A 281 -5.51 25.40 -3.71
C THR A 281 -4.01 25.69 -3.53
N ARG A 282 -3.23 25.84 -4.61
CA ARG A 282 -1.76 26.02 -4.52
C ARG A 282 -1.36 27.26 -3.72
N PHE A 283 -2.12 28.33 -3.86
CA PHE A 283 -1.86 29.64 -3.24
C PHE A 283 -2.55 29.81 -1.88
N TRP A 284 -3.08 28.73 -1.30
CA TRP A 284 -3.75 28.81 -0.01
C TRP A 284 -2.73 28.73 1.12
N SER A 285 -2.91 29.58 2.14
CA SER A 285 -2.10 29.54 3.35
C SER A 285 -2.25 28.20 4.08
N ALA A 286 -1.26 27.86 4.92
CA ALA A 286 -1.33 26.66 5.77
C ALA A 286 -2.56 26.64 6.69
N ALA A 287 -3.03 27.81 7.14
CA ALA A 287 -4.24 27.93 7.94
C ALA A 287 -5.53 27.55 7.17
N ASP A 288 -5.50 27.64 5.83
CA ASP A 288 -6.59 27.21 4.96
C ASP A 288 -6.54 25.73 4.58
N LYS A 289 -5.42 25.05 4.84
CA LYS A 289 -5.20 23.64 4.54
C LYS A 289 -5.13 22.75 5.80
N ILE A 290 -5.71 23.21 6.91
CA ILE A 290 -5.77 22.44 8.16
C ILE A 290 -6.72 21.25 7.97
N MET A 291 -6.22 20.06 8.28
CA MET A 291 -6.98 18.80 8.35
C MET A 291 -8.31 18.98 9.09
N HIS A 292 -9.36 18.26 8.70
CA HIS A 292 -10.75 18.39 9.21
C HIS A 292 -11.51 19.68 8.84
N THR A 293 -10.83 20.75 8.44
CA THR A 293 -11.49 22.01 8.02
C THR A 293 -11.29 22.31 6.54
N TYR A 294 -10.28 21.69 5.93
CA TYR A 294 -9.89 21.93 4.56
C TYR A 294 -11.00 21.59 3.56
N ASN A 295 -11.70 20.47 3.74
CA ASN A 295 -12.83 20.08 2.90
C ASN A 295 -13.96 21.13 2.94
N LYS A 296 -14.28 21.69 4.12
CA LYS A 296 -15.30 22.73 4.26
C LYS A 296 -14.92 23.99 3.48
N LYS A 297 -13.67 24.44 3.62
CA LYS A 297 -13.15 25.61 2.91
C LYS A 297 -13.14 25.44 1.40
N ILE A 298 -12.84 24.23 0.90
CA ILE A 298 -12.97 23.90 -0.52
C ILE A 298 -14.42 24.02 -0.96
N ASN A 299 -15.34 23.37 -0.25
CA ASN A 299 -16.76 23.37 -0.61
C ASN A 299 -17.38 24.79 -0.58
N GLU A 300 -16.98 25.63 0.37
CA GLU A 300 -17.40 27.04 0.45
C GLU A 300 -16.92 27.90 -0.72
N ARG A 301 -15.82 27.50 -1.38
CA ARG A 301 -15.20 28.23 -2.50
C ARG A 301 -15.52 27.62 -3.87
N ILE A 302 -16.36 26.59 -3.94
CA ILE A 302 -16.86 26.03 -5.21
C ILE A 302 -17.76 27.07 -5.89
N ILE A 303 -17.50 27.33 -7.17
CA ILE A 303 -18.31 28.27 -7.97
C ILE A 303 -19.18 27.48 -8.93
N ARG A 304 -20.49 27.42 -8.64
CA ARG A 304 -21.48 26.83 -9.54
C ARG A 304 -21.89 27.78 -10.65
N ARG A 305 -21.93 27.27 -11.88
CA ARG A 305 -22.39 27.99 -13.09
C ARG A 305 -23.42 27.16 -13.83
N THR A 306 -24.34 27.84 -14.51
CA THR A 306 -25.31 27.18 -15.38
C THR A 306 -24.69 26.91 -16.75
N TYR A 307 -24.96 25.73 -17.31
CA TYR A 307 -24.51 25.32 -18.64
C TYR A 307 -25.65 25.44 -19.64
N THR A 308 -25.44 26.20 -20.72
CA THR A 308 -26.41 26.41 -21.79
C THR A 308 -25.92 25.88 -23.14
N GLU A 309 -24.63 26.04 -23.40
CA GLU A 309 -23.97 25.67 -24.66
C GLU A 309 -22.49 25.39 -24.39
N PRO A 310 -21.75 24.78 -25.35
CA PRO A 310 -20.30 24.59 -25.22
C PRO A 310 -19.62 25.90 -24.80
N VAL A 311 -18.87 25.86 -23.70
CA VAL A 311 -18.31 27.05 -23.06
C VAL A 311 -16.82 26.87 -22.83
N HIS A 312 -16.04 27.90 -23.13
CA HIS A 312 -14.61 27.94 -22.82
C HIS A 312 -14.42 28.29 -21.34
N VAL A 313 -14.04 27.30 -20.53
CA VAL A 313 -13.77 27.48 -19.10
C VAL A 313 -12.28 27.75 -18.92
N ASP A 314 -11.91 29.02 -18.87
CA ASP A 314 -10.53 29.48 -18.73
C ASP A 314 -10.38 30.34 -17.47
N VAL A 315 -10.54 29.66 -16.34
CA VAL A 315 -10.23 30.25 -15.03
C VAL A 315 -8.77 29.90 -14.72
N LYS A 316 -7.93 30.93 -14.58
CA LYS A 316 -6.50 30.75 -14.30
C LYS A 316 -6.30 29.83 -13.11
N GLY A 317 -5.54 28.76 -13.32
CA GLY A 317 -5.16 27.78 -12.30
C GLY A 317 -6.20 26.71 -11.96
N VAL A 318 -7.40 26.75 -12.54
CA VAL A 318 -8.41 25.71 -12.33
C VAL A 318 -8.07 24.49 -13.18
N GLU A 319 -7.90 23.35 -12.53
CA GLU A 319 -7.57 22.07 -13.17
C GLU A 319 -8.60 20.98 -12.91
N SER A 320 -9.71 21.31 -12.22
CA SER A 320 -10.83 20.38 -12.03
C SER A 320 -12.18 21.07 -11.98
N ILE A 321 -13.18 20.40 -12.53
CA ILE A 321 -14.59 20.81 -12.52
C ILE A 321 -15.50 19.59 -12.29
N ILE A 322 -16.73 19.83 -11.85
CA ILE A 322 -17.79 18.81 -11.85
C ILE A 322 -18.86 19.24 -12.86
N ALA A 323 -19.17 18.39 -13.82
CA ALA A 323 -20.34 18.54 -14.67
C ALA A 323 -21.55 17.88 -13.99
N ASN A 324 -22.68 18.57 -13.91
CA ASN A 324 -23.88 18.14 -13.20
C ASN A 324 -25.10 18.18 -14.13
N CYS A 325 -25.88 17.09 -14.15
CA CYS A 325 -27.19 17.04 -14.78
C CYS A 325 -28.29 17.11 -13.72
N GLU A 326 -28.54 15.99 -13.04
CA GLU A 326 -29.53 15.84 -11.97
C GLU A 326 -28.85 15.32 -10.68
N GLN A 327 -29.65 15.12 -9.63
CA GLN A 327 -29.14 14.55 -8.38
C GLN A 327 -28.45 13.20 -8.67
N ASP A 328 -27.24 13.04 -8.14
CA ASP A 328 -26.38 11.85 -8.30
C ASP A 328 -25.96 11.53 -9.75
N VAL A 329 -26.24 12.42 -10.72
CA VAL A 329 -25.79 12.29 -12.12
C VAL A 329 -24.82 13.42 -12.44
N SER A 330 -23.55 13.16 -12.15
CA SER A 330 -22.46 14.12 -12.30
C SER A 330 -21.13 13.43 -12.62
N LYS A 331 -20.20 14.18 -13.19
CA LYS A 331 -18.89 13.69 -13.62
C LYS A 331 -17.79 14.69 -13.26
N ILE A 332 -16.75 14.23 -12.56
CA ILE A 332 -15.52 15.01 -12.36
C ILE A 332 -14.72 14.99 -13.66
N LEU A 333 -14.21 16.16 -14.04
CA LEU A 333 -13.30 16.34 -15.18
C LEU A 333 -12.06 17.06 -14.67
N VAL A 334 -10.90 16.55 -15.06
CA VAL A 334 -9.60 17.17 -14.75
C VAL A 334 -8.94 17.64 -16.04
N ARG A 335 -8.26 18.79 -15.99
CA ARG A 335 -7.53 19.37 -17.12
C ARG A 335 -6.23 19.98 -16.65
N VAL A 336 -5.11 19.37 -17.03
CA VAL A 336 -3.80 20.02 -16.84
C VAL A 336 -3.57 21.01 -17.98
N THR A 337 -3.34 22.28 -17.62
CA THR A 337 -3.15 23.35 -18.60
C THR A 337 -1.70 23.78 -18.62
N ARG A 338 -1.08 23.83 -19.80
CA ARG A 338 0.30 24.33 -19.94
C ARG A 338 0.34 25.83 -19.64
N HIS A 339 1.11 26.24 -18.63
CA HIS A 339 1.21 27.64 -18.23
C HIS A 339 2.50 28.28 -18.77
N ASP A 340 2.38 29.39 -19.52
CA ASP A 340 3.54 30.12 -20.05
C ASP A 340 4.47 30.60 -18.93
N GLU A 341 3.91 31.06 -17.81
CA GLU A 341 4.66 31.49 -16.62
C GLU A 341 5.60 30.38 -16.08
N VAL A 342 5.13 29.13 -16.12
CA VAL A 342 5.93 27.95 -15.71
C VAL A 342 7.06 27.69 -16.69
N LEU A 343 6.79 27.78 -18.00
CA LEU A 343 7.82 27.59 -19.02
C LEU A 343 8.88 28.70 -18.98
N GLU A 344 8.48 29.94 -18.76
CA GLU A 344 9.42 31.06 -18.63
C GLU A 344 10.31 30.91 -17.39
N ARG A 345 9.77 30.43 -16.25
CA ARG A 345 10.58 30.05 -15.07
C ARG A 345 11.61 28.98 -15.44
N VAL A 346 11.18 27.89 -16.07
CA VAL A 346 12.06 26.78 -16.45
C VAL A 346 13.16 27.25 -17.40
N LYS A 347 12.82 28.05 -18.42
CA LYS A 347 13.79 28.63 -19.36
C LYS A 347 14.78 29.56 -18.66
N ALA A 348 14.31 30.40 -17.73
CA ALA A 348 15.16 31.31 -16.98
C ALA A 348 16.18 30.55 -16.12
N VAL A 349 15.74 29.49 -15.41
CA VAL A 349 16.65 28.64 -14.63
C VAL A 349 17.63 27.89 -15.54
N ALA A 350 17.17 27.34 -16.67
CA ALA A 350 18.04 26.67 -17.63
C ALA A 350 19.14 27.61 -18.16
N LYS A 351 18.77 28.85 -18.52
CA LYS A 351 19.72 29.88 -18.95
C LYS A 351 20.73 30.23 -17.87
N ALA A 352 20.28 30.47 -16.63
CA ALA A 352 21.17 30.78 -15.52
C ALA A 352 22.17 29.65 -15.22
N ARG A 353 21.75 28.38 -15.36
CA ARG A 353 22.64 27.21 -15.24
C ARG A 353 23.70 27.17 -16.35
N GLN A 354 23.30 27.41 -17.59
CA GLN A 354 24.24 27.47 -18.72
C GLN A 354 25.29 28.57 -18.51
N GLU A 355 24.87 29.77 -18.08
CA GLU A 355 25.79 30.88 -17.78
C GLU A 355 26.76 30.55 -16.63
N GLN A 356 26.29 29.85 -15.59
CA GLN A 356 27.13 29.41 -14.47
C GLN A 356 28.15 28.34 -14.89
N GLU A 357 27.75 27.40 -15.74
CA GLU A 357 28.64 26.38 -16.30
C GLU A 357 29.72 27.01 -17.20
N GLU A 358 29.34 27.91 -18.11
CA GLU A 358 30.29 28.64 -18.97
C GLU A 358 31.30 29.47 -18.15
N THR A 359 30.83 30.15 -17.10
CA THR A 359 31.72 30.93 -16.22
C THR A 359 32.71 30.03 -15.49
N THR A 360 32.28 28.86 -15.03
CA THR A 360 33.13 27.90 -14.31
C THR A 360 34.20 27.33 -15.25
N THR A 361 33.85 26.98 -16.49
CA THR A 361 34.80 26.51 -17.51
C THR A 361 35.85 27.56 -17.87
N ILE A 362 35.44 28.83 -18.01
CA ILE A 362 36.39 29.93 -18.28
C ILE A 362 37.37 30.10 -17.10
N THR A 363 36.90 30.03 -15.86
CA THR A 363 37.80 30.15 -14.69
C THR A 363 38.79 28.98 -14.59
N THR A 364 38.35 27.75 -14.88
CA THR A 364 39.26 26.59 -14.89
C THR A 364 40.27 26.66 -16.02
N ASP A 365 39.88 27.13 -17.21
CA ASP A 365 40.80 27.33 -18.33
C ASP A 365 41.80 28.47 -18.06
N GLU A 366 41.38 29.55 -17.39
CA GLU A 366 42.27 30.62 -16.96
C GLU A 366 43.27 30.15 -15.88
N GLU A 367 42.83 29.34 -14.91
CA GLU A 367 43.70 28.73 -13.91
C GLU A 367 44.68 27.75 -14.55
N GLN A 368 44.23 26.89 -15.47
CA GLN A 368 45.07 25.94 -16.21
C GLN A 368 46.12 26.68 -17.07
N ASN A 369 45.71 27.73 -17.79
CA ASN A 369 46.63 28.57 -18.56
C ASN A 369 47.64 29.30 -17.67
N LEU A 370 47.26 29.71 -16.45
CA LEU A 370 48.18 30.32 -15.49
C LEU A 370 49.23 29.31 -15.00
N VAL A 371 48.82 28.05 -14.76
CA VAL A 371 49.71 26.94 -14.38
C VAL A 371 50.66 26.58 -15.52
N ASP A 372 50.17 26.50 -16.76
CA ASP A 372 51.00 26.22 -17.95
C ASP A 372 52.01 27.36 -18.22
N THR A 373 51.62 28.61 -17.97
CA THR A 373 52.52 29.77 -18.08
C THR A 373 53.58 29.79 -16.98
N LEU A 374 53.32 29.16 -15.82
CA LEU A 374 54.27 29.00 -14.71
C LEU A 374 55.15 27.74 -14.84
N HIS A 375 54.82 26.81 -15.74
CA HIS A 375 55.60 25.59 -16.02
C HIS A 375 56.33 25.57 -17.37
N GLY A 376 56.16 26.60 -18.20
CA GLY A 376 56.95 26.82 -19.41
C GLY A 376 58.37 27.34 -19.13
N GLY A 377 59.26 26.48 -18.61
CA GLY A 377 60.60 26.90 -18.18
C GLY A 377 61.70 25.83 -18.16
N SER A 378 61.84 24.98 -19.19
CA SER A 378 63.16 24.54 -19.70
C SER A 378 63.07 23.60 -20.90
N PRO A 379 63.92 23.78 -21.93
CA PRO A 379 64.08 22.85 -23.04
C PRO A 379 65.15 21.79 -22.74
N THR A 380 64.81 20.53 -22.95
CA THR A 380 65.76 19.41 -23.10
C THR A 380 65.28 18.59 -24.30
N THR A 381 65.78 18.90 -25.49
CA THR A 381 66.77 18.10 -26.23
C THR A 381 66.35 16.65 -26.47
N ASP A 382 65.93 16.42 -27.71
CA ASP A 382 66.17 15.27 -28.57
C ASP A 382 66.60 13.96 -27.89
N ASP A 383 65.79 12.92 -28.08
CA ASP A 383 66.36 11.67 -28.60
C ASP A 383 65.36 10.93 -29.50
N ASN A 384 65.87 10.65 -30.70
CA ASN A 384 65.24 9.82 -31.73
C ASN A 384 65.09 8.38 -31.22
N ASN A 385 63.95 7.74 -31.48
CA ASN A 385 64.05 6.40 -32.05
C ASN A 385 62.90 5.99 -32.95
N ASN A 386 63.33 5.25 -33.96
CA ASN A 386 62.70 4.90 -35.21
C ASN A 386 61.99 3.53 -35.11
N GLY A 387 61.00 3.30 -35.96
CA GLY A 387 60.45 1.98 -36.27
C GLY A 387 59.00 1.80 -35.82
N THR A 388 58.05 1.41 -36.67
CA THR A 388 58.11 0.82 -38.00
C THR A 388 56.70 0.96 -38.58
N ALA A 389 56.61 1.52 -39.77
CA ALA A 389 55.43 1.41 -40.60
C ALA A 389 55.41 0.01 -41.21
N ASP A 390 54.32 -0.72 -41.04
CA ASP A 390 53.91 -1.68 -42.06
C ASP A 390 52.39 -1.68 -42.19
N THR A 391 52.03 -1.45 -43.45
CA THR A 391 50.71 -1.41 -44.05
C THR A 391 49.98 -2.75 -43.94
N ASN A 392 48.68 -2.71 -43.62
CA ASN A 392 47.72 -3.52 -44.35
C ASN A 392 46.33 -2.87 -44.29
N THR A 393 45.93 -2.40 -45.46
CA THR A 393 44.61 -1.91 -45.82
C THR A 393 43.76 -3.13 -46.15
N GLU A 394 42.79 -3.47 -45.30
CA GLU A 394 41.62 -4.24 -45.74
C GLU A 394 40.36 -3.44 -45.42
N SER A 395 39.70 -3.04 -46.50
CA SER A 395 38.42 -2.38 -46.54
C SER A 395 37.34 -3.28 -45.95
N ASN A 396 36.80 -2.90 -44.79
CA ASN A 396 35.46 -3.32 -44.41
C ASN A 396 34.59 -2.07 -44.28
N THR A 397 33.71 -1.93 -45.26
CA THR A 397 32.60 -1.00 -45.30
C THR A 397 31.64 -1.26 -44.15
N ASN A 398 31.72 -0.45 -43.09
CA ASN A 398 30.59 -0.17 -42.24
C ASN A 398 30.31 1.32 -42.32
N SER A 399 29.07 1.65 -42.67
CA SER A 399 28.53 2.99 -42.63
C SER A 399 28.65 3.53 -41.21
N ASP A 400 29.66 4.38 -41.01
CA ASP A 400 29.84 5.16 -39.81
C ASP A 400 28.68 6.16 -39.72
N THR A 401 27.70 5.83 -38.90
CA THR A 401 26.82 6.82 -38.31
C THR A 401 27.69 7.70 -37.43
N THR A 402 28.15 8.82 -37.98
CA THR A 402 28.75 9.92 -37.23
C THR A 402 27.83 10.26 -36.05
N LYS A 403 28.19 9.78 -34.85
CA LYS A 403 27.65 10.26 -33.58
C LYS A 403 27.92 11.77 -33.54
N PRO A 404 26.91 12.63 -33.31
CA PRO A 404 27.21 14.01 -32.99
C PRO A 404 27.96 14.02 -31.64
N GLU A 405 29.21 14.48 -31.66
CA GLU A 405 29.95 14.86 -30.47
C GLU A 405 29.22 16.01 -29.76
N GLY A 406 29.01 15.89 -28.45
CA GLY A 406 28.88 17.06 -27.55
C GLY A 406 27.52 17.37 -26.91
N GLU A 407 26.43 16.62 -27.12
CA GLU A 407 25.16 16.94 -26.44
C GLU A 407 25.08 16.29 -25.04
N LYS A 408 25.08 17.11 -23.97
CA LYS A 408 24.92 16.62 -22.58
C LYS A 408 23.61 15.83 -22.45
N PRO A 409 23.60 14.71 -21.71
CA PRO A 409 22.37 13.92 -21.51
C PRO A 409 21.22 14.77 -20.96
N ARG A 410 20.02 14.59 -21.53
CA ARG A 410 18.79 15.21 -21.02
C ARG A 410 18.58 14.81 -19.55
N ARG A 411 18.22 15.77 -18.70
CA ARG A 411 17.89 15.51 -17.29
C ARG A 411 16.70 14.53 -17.19
N PRO A 412 16.74 13.57 -16.26
CA PRO A 412 15.66 12.62 -16.10
C PRO A 412 14.43 13.29 -15.53
N ASN A 413 13.27 12.82 -15.97
CA ASN A 413 12.02 13.02 -15.24
C ASN A 413 12.04 12.15 -13.98
N VAL A 414 11.39 12.61 -12.92
CA VAL A 414 11.30 11.88 -11.66
C VAL A 414 9.83 11.74 -11.27
N MET A 415 9.40 10.49 -11.08
CA MET A 415 8.06 10.17 -10.60
C MET A 415 8.14 9.45 -9.26
N VAL A 416 7.35 9.88 -8.30
CA VAL A 416 7.13 9.19 -7.02
C VAL A 416 5.68 8.74 -6.96
N LEU A 417 5.48 7.41 -6.97
CA LEU A 417 4.22 6.75 -6.68
C LEU A 417 4.25 6.32 -5.21
N PHE A 418 3.65 7.14 -4.36
CA PHE A 418 3.59 6.95 -2.92
C PHE A 418 2.30 6.19 -2.54
N MET A 419 2.44 5.04 -1.90
CA MET A 419 1.32 4.20 -1.46
C MET A 419 1.30 4.11 0.06
N ASP A 420 0.31 4.73 0.70
CA ASP A 420 0.21 4.72 2.17
C ASP A 420 -0.10 3.30 2.69
N ALA A 421 0.63 2.90 3.74
CA ALA A 421 0.40 1.67 4.49
C ALA A 421 0.52 0.35 3.69
N VAL A 422 1.38 0.32 2.65
CA VAL A 422 1.61 -0.90 1.85
C VAL A 422 2.93 -1.58 2.19
N ALA A 423 2.84 -2.70 2.90
CA ALA A 423 4.00 -3.56 3.17
C ALA A 423 4.49 -4.23 1.87
N ARG A 424 5.79 -4.55 1.78
CA ARG A 424 6.36 -5.28 0.64
C ARG A 424 5.58 -6.55 0.30
N ARG A 425 5.29 -7.38 1.31
CA ARG A 425 4.54 -8.62 1.11
C ARG A 425 3.09 -8.36 0.68
N GLN A 426 2.47 -7.33 1.25
CA GLN A 426 1.12 -6.92 0.92
C GLN A 426 1.02 -6.46 -0.54
N PHE A 427 2.01 -5.73 -1.06
CA PHE A 427 2.11 -5.36 -2.47
C PHE A 427 2.00 -6.60 -3.38
N TYR A 428 2.84 -7.61 -3.16
CA TYR A 428 2.81 -8.84 -3.98
C TYR A 428 1.52 -9.66 -3.82
N ARG A 429 0.89 -9.63 -2.65
CA ARG A 429 -0.34 -10.36 -2.34
C ARG A 429 -1.60 -9.70 -2.91
N LYS A 430 -1.68 -8.37 -2.83
CA LYS A 430 -2.88 -7.59 -3.14
C LYS A 430 -2.79 -6.86 -4.49
N LEU A 431 -1.59 -6.66 -5.03
CA LEU A 431 -1.36 -5.98 -6.31
C LEU A 431 -0.70 -6.90 -7.33
N ALA A 432 -1.25 -8.11 -7.50
CA ALA A 432 -0.63 -9.15 -8.31
C ALA A 432 -0.46 -8.76 -9.79
N LYS A 433 -1.40 -7.99 -10.36
CA LYS A 433 -1.29 -7.52 -11.76
C LYS A 433 -0.23 -6.44 -11.89
N THR A 434 -0.20 -5.51 -10.92
CA THR A 434 0.82 -4.46 -10.85
C THR A 434 2.20 -5.07 -10.69
N ALA A 435 2.38 -6.02 -9.76
CA ALA A 435 3.64 -6.73 -9.55
C ALA A 435 4.11 -7.44 -10.84
N ALA A 436 3.19 -8.07 -11.58
CA ALA A 436 3.52 -8.69 -12.86
C ALA A 436 3.96 -7.66 -13.92
N VAL A 437 3.29 -6.51 -14.00
CA VAL A 437 3.70 -5.42 -14.91
C VAL A 437 5.06 -4.87 -14.49
N VAL A 438 5.26 -4.52 -13.22
CA VAL A 438 6.55 -4.03 -12.70
C VAL A 438 7.68 -4.98 -13.05
N ALA A 439 7.50 -6.29 -12.84
CA ALA A 439 8.49 -7.29 -13.23
C ALA A 439 8.78 -7.28 -14.74
N SER A 440 7.74 -7.14 -15.58
CA SER A 440 7.89 -7.11 -17.04
C SER A 440 8.53 -5.83 -17.59
N LEU A 441 8.56 -4.74 -16.80
CA LEU A 441 9.22 -3.49 -17.18
C LEU A 441 10.74 -3.59 -17.10
N ASP A 442 11.28 -4.57 -16.37
CA ASP A 442 12.71 -4.85 -16.39
C ASP A 442 13.11 -5.44 -17.74
N LYS A 443 13.83 -4.63 -18.51
CA LYS A 443 14.42 -4.98 -19.80
C LYS A 443 15.93 -4.75 -19.78
N SER A 444 16.54 -4.86 -18.60
CA SER A 444 17.99 -4.70 -18.40
C SER A 444 18.80 -5.54 -19.38
N ALA A 445 18.40 -6.80 -19.59
CA ALA A 445 19.04 -7.71 -20.55
C ALA A 445 18.93 -7.26 -22.02
N GLN A 446 17.98 -6.39 -22.37
CA GLN A 446 17.82 -5.80 -23.70
C GLN A 446 18.29 -4.33 -23.76
N GLY A 447 18.95 -3.82 -22.72
CA GLY A 447 19.38 -2.43 -22.62
C GLY A 447 18.22 -1.42 -22.50
N GLY A 448 17.07 -1.88 -22.00
CA GLY A 448 15.90 -1.07 -21.65
C GLY A 448 15.88 -0.66 -20.16
N PRO A 449 14.70 -0.29 -19.61
CA PRO A 449 14.56 0.05 -18.19
C PRO A 449 15.04 -1.06 -17.27
N GLN A 450 15.57 -0.70 -16.09
CA GLN A 450 16.08 -1.64 -15.09
C GLN A 450 15.24 -1.54 -13.81
N LEU A 451 14.79 -2.68 -13.30
CA LEU A 451 14.07 -2.74 -12.03
C LEU A 451 15.02 -3.06 -10.89
N HIS A 452 14.96 -2.27 -9.82
CA HIS A 452 15.68 -2.52 -8.57
C HIS A 452 14.70 -2.55 -7.40
N GLU A 453 14.75 -3.62 -6.60
CA GLU A 453 13.87 -3.81 -5.46
C GLU A 453 14.63 -3.81 -4.14
N PHE A 454 14.14 -3.05 -3.17
CA PHE A 454 14.83 -2.86 -1.90
C PHE A 454 14.18 -3.74 -0.83
N PHE A 455 14.76 -4.92 -0.61
CA PHE A 455 14.18 -5.96 0.25
C PHE A 455 14.21 -5.62 1.75
N ARG A 456 15.04 -4.65 2.11
CA ARG A 456 15.26 -4.20 3.50
C ARG A 456 15.06 -2.69 3.64
N TYR A 457 14.14 -2.14 2.85
CA TYR A 457 13.62 -0.82 3.14
C TYR A 457 12.80 -0.86 4.43
N HIS A 458 13.12 0.04 5.37
CA HIS A 458 12.68 -0.03 6.74
C HIS A 458 12.05 1.29 7.18
N ALA A 459 10.89 1.20 7.82
CA ALA A 459 10.23 2.35 8.44
C ALA A 459 11.04 2.89 9.62
N VAL A 460 11.08 4.21 9.80
CA VAL A 460 11.79 4.91 10.88
C VAL A 460 10.84 5.39 11.99
N GLY A 461 9.54 5.22 11.80
CA GLY A 461 8.52 5.53 12.80
C GLY A 461 7.22 4.76 12.60
N PHE A 462 6.23 5.05 13.45
CA PHE A 462 4.99 4.28 13.49
C PHE A 462 4.03 4.54 12.31
N ASN A 463 3.94 5.78 11.83
CA ASN A 463 2.92 6.18 10.86
C ASN A 463 3.48 7.15 9.80
N THR A 464 2.61 7.62 8.91
CA THR A 464 2.91 8.55 7.82
C THR A 464 3.69 9.77 8.28
N ASN A 465 3.40 10.32 9.46
CA ASN A 465 4.00 11.56 9.91
C ASN A 465 5.53 11.47 10.04
N ALA A 466 6.05 10.45 10.71
CA ALA A 466 7.50 10.28 10.85
C ALA A 466 8.16 9.80 9.55
N ASN A 467 7.55 8.83 8.88
CA ASN A 467 8.16 8.15 7.74
C ASN A 467 8.18 9.03 6.48
N SER A 468 7.08 9.68 6.13
CA SER A 468 7.02 10.58 4.96
C SER A 468 7.85 11.84 5.20
N ARG A 469 7.84 12.40 6.42
CA ARG A 469 8.62 13.61 6.74
C ARG A 469 10.12 13.38 6.59
N VAL A 470 10.65 12.20 6.93
CA VAL A 470 12.06 11.89 6.64
C VAL A 470 12.37 12.00 5.14
N VAL A 471 11.49 11.49 4.28
CA VAL A 471 11.66 11.62 2.82
C VAL A 471 11.52 13.08 2.38
N TYR A 472 10.58 13.83 2.97
CA TYR A 472 10.24 15.17 2.51
C TYR A 472 11.31 16.18 2.95
N THR A 473 11.79 16.08 4.19
CA THR A 473 12.57 17.13 4.85
C THR A 473 13.83 16.61 5.57
N ASN A 474 14.19 15.32 5.43
CA ASN A 474 15.37 14.71 6.06
C ASN A 474 15.33 14.63 7.60
N THR A 475 14.13 14.66 8.20
CA THR A 475 13.93 14.60 9.66
C THR A 475 12.60 13.92 9.99
N PRO A 476 12.52 13.09 11.04
CA PRO A 476 11.26 12.49 11.48
C PRO A 476 10.43 13.47 12.33
N ASP A 477 11.07 14.49 12.89
CA ASP A 477 10.47 15.46 13.80
C ASP A 477 10.19 16.81 13.12
N SER A 478 9.28 17.58 13.72
CA SER A 478 9.10 19.01 13.41
C SER A 478 10.34 19.81 13.75
N GLN A 479 10.70 20.76 12.88
CA GLN A 479 11.84 21.64 13.05
C GLN A 479 11.37 23.09 13.13
N GLU A 480 12.08 23.89 13.90
CA GLU A 480 11.87 25.34 14.01
C GLU A 480 13.19 26.07 13.69
N PRO A 481 13.29 26.77 12.54
CA PRO A 481 12.23 26.96 11.53
C PRO A 481 11.93 25.68 10.71
N PRO A 482 10.75 25.59 10.08
CA PRO A 482 10.42 24.45 9.22
C PRO A 482 11.40 24.28 8.06
N VAL A 483 11.78 23.02 7.80
CA VAL A 483 12.64 22.65 6.67
C VAL A 483 11.78 22.55 5.41
N PRO A 484 12.16 23.21 4.29
CA PRO A 484 11.43 23.06 3.05
C PRO A 484 11.43 21.62 2.52
N PRO A 485 10.39 21.19 1.81
CA PRO A 485 10.30 19.83 1.32
C PRO A 485 11.11 19.65 0.04
N ILE A 486 11.51 18.41 -0.26
CA ILE A 486 12.39 18.03 -1.37
C ILE A 486 11.87 18.44 -2.76
N TRP A 487 10.55 18.57 -2.93
CA TRP A 487 9.94 19.11 -4.16
C TRP A 487 10.33 20.56 -4.43
N LYS A 488 10.62 21.35 -3.37
CA LYS A 488 11.10 22.72 -3.54
C LYS A 488 12.47 22.73 -4.23
N ASP A 489 13.33 21.76 -3.94
CA ASP A 489 14.62 21.64 -4.61
C ASP A 489 14.43 21.34 -6.11
N PHE A 490 13.49 20.46 -6.47
CA PHE A 490 13.13 20.22 -7.88
C PHE A 490 12.60 21.48 -8.56
N HIS A 491 11.64 22.18 -7.93
CA HIS A 491 11.06 23.40 -8.44
C HIS A 491 12.13 24.48 -8.68
N GLN A 492 13.02 24.70 -7.71
CA GLN A 492 14.12 25.66 -7.82
C GLN A 492 15.16 25.24 -8.86
N ALA A 493 15.36 23.94 -9.05
CA ALA A 493 16.27 23.41 -10.06
C ALA A 493 15.71 23.49 -11.49
N GLY A 494 14.53 24.08 -11.70
CA GLY A 494 13.95 24.26 -13.03
C GLY A 494 13.19 23.05 -13.55
N TYR A 495 12.77 22.14 -12.67
CA TYR A 495 11.77 21.13 -13.01
C TYR A 495 10.38 21.76 -13.06
N ILE A 496 9.51 21.19 -13.90
CA ILE A 496 8.07 21.36 -13.77
C ILE A 496 7.56 20.37 -12.73
N THR A 497 6.87 20.87 -11.73
CA THR A 497 6.53 20.12 -10.51
C THR A 497 5.03 19.91 -10.41
N SER A 498 4.61 18.67 -10.19
CA SER A 498 3.19 18.29 -10.07
C SER A 498 2.98 17.41 -8.86
N ARG A 499 1.84 17.59 -8.19
CA ARG A 499 1.32 16.62 -7.24
C ARG A 499 -0.14 16.28 -7.46
N VAL A 500 -0.51 15.07 -7.05
CA VAL A 500 -1.88 14.66 -6.82
C VAL A 500 -1.94 13.81 -5.56
N GLU A 501 -2.92 14.10 -4.71
CA GLU A 501 -3.22 13.33 -3.50
C GLU A 501 -4.66 12.85 -3.62
N ASP A 502 -4.92 11.55 -3.53
CA ASP A 502 -6.26 10.97 -3.66
C ASP A 502 -7.12 11.11 -2.38
N ASN A 503 -6.65 11.91 -1.41
CA ASN A 503 -7.34 12.27 -0.17
C ASN A 503 -7.38 13.80 0.04
N CYS A 504 -8.16 14.25 1.02
CA CYS A 504 -8.32 15.68 1.34
C CYS A 504 -7.33 16.15 2.43
N GLU A 505 -6.05 15.85 2.28
CA GLU A 505 -5.01 16.20 3.25
C GLU A 505 -3.79 16.76 2.53
N ASP A 506 -3.12 17.76 3.11
CA ASP A 506 -1.90 18.35 2.54
C ASP A 506 -0.74 18.25 3.53
N TRP A 507 -0.06 17.10 3.51
CA TRP A 507 1.05 16.85 4.42
C TRP A 507 2.25 17.77 4.16
N SER A 508 2.50 18.16 2.91
CA SER A 508 3.59 19.08 2.56
C SER A 508 3.41 20.44 3.22
N THR A 509 2.22 21.03 3.11
CA THR A 509 1.90 22.32 3.75
C THR A 509 1.84 22.18 5.26
N GLN A 510 1.30 21.08 5.80
CA GLN A 510 1.25 20.85 7.25
C GLN A 510 2.64 20.75 7.90
N TYR A 511 3.62 20.12 7.23
CA TYR A 511 4.97 19.99 7.78
C TYR A 511 5.79 21.27 7.68
N THR A 512 5.54 22.07 6.65
CA THR A 512 6.42 23.18 6.27
C THR A 512 5.84 24.55 6.59
N GLY A 513 4.51 24.64 6.73
CA GLY A 513 3.79 25.92 6.82
C GLY A 513 3.80 26.74 5.52
N LEU A 514 4.38 26.20 4.44
CA LEU A 514 4.55 26.91 3.17
C LEU A 514 3.41 26.60 2.20
N GLU A 515 2.97 27.62 1.48
CA GLU A 515 2.02 27.47 0.37
C GLU A 515 2.59 26.55 -0.72
N SER A 516 1.73 25.73 -1.29
CA SER A 516 2.14 24.72 -2.27
C SER A 516 2.66 25.31 -3.57
N SER A 517 2.21 26.52 -3.91
CA SER A 517 2.73 27.33 -5.02
C SER A 517 4.24 27.61 -4.95
N GLN A 518 4.87 27.46 -3.78
CA GLN A 518 6.32 27.65 -3.63
C GLN A 518 7.14 26.46 -4.17
N TYR A 519 6.51 25.31 -4.39
CA TYR A 519 7.20 24.07 -4.77
C TYR A 519 6.42 23.18 -5.76
N PHE A 520 5.17 23.49 -6.09
CA PHE A 520 4.37 22.82 -7.12
C PHE A 520 3.81 23.79 -8.15
N ASP A 521 4.10 23.53 -9.43
CA ASP A 521 3.49 24.20 -10.57
C ASP A 521 2.09 23.66 -10.88
N HIS A 522 1.74 22.48 -10.41
CA HIS A 522 0.48 21.76 -10.70
C HIS A 522 0.02 20.98 -9.46
N GLU A 523 -1.26 21.08 -9.11
CA GLU A 523 -1.84 20.40 -7.94
C GLU A 523 -3.28 19.96 -8.20
N LEU A 524 -3.55 18.67 -7.98
CA LEU A 524 -4.91 18.16 -7.91
C LEU A 524 -5.22 17.65 -6.51
N GLN A 525 -6.10 18.37 -5.80
CA GLN A 525 -6.50 18.03 -4.44
C GLN A 525 -8.00 18.27 -4.17
N ALA A 526 -8.53 19.38 -4.72
CA ALA A 526 -9.91 19.78 -4.46
C ALA A 526 -11.00 18.71 -4.74
N PRO A 527 -10.92 17.88 -5.80
CA PRO A 527 -11.93 16.84 -6.03
C PRO A 527 -12.04 15.81 -4.90
N PHE A 528 -10.95 15.53 -4.20
CA PHE A 528 -10.89 14.53 -3.12
C PHE A 528 -11.45 15.06 -1.80
N CYS A 529 -11.86 16.32 -1.77
CA CYS A 529 -12.50 17.00 -0.64
C CYS A 529 -14.03 17.10 -0.78
N LEU A 530 -14.61 16.48 -1.80
CA LEU A 530 -16.04 16.58 -2.08
C LEU A 530 -16.87 15.71 -1.12
N PRO A 531 -18.11 16.12 -0.78
CA PRO A 531 -18.93 15.45 0.24
C PRO A 531 -19.18 13.95 0.04
N PRO A 532 -19.30 13.40 -1.19
CA PRO A 532 -19.48 11.96 -1.40
C PRO A 532 -18.33 11.10 -0.87
N TYR A 533 -17.13 11.67 -0.75
CA TYR A 533 -15.93 10.98 -0.27
C TYR A 533 -15.41 11.55 1.03
N TYR A 534 -15.60 12.84 1.28
CA TYR A 534 -15.17 13.48 2.52
C TYR A 534 -16.34 14.27 3.12
N ALA A 535 -17.05 13.65 4.04
CA ALA A 535 -18.26 14.20 4.65
C ALA A 535 -18.01 15.59 5.29
N LEU A 536 -18.95 16.51 5.10
CA LEU A 536 -18.90 17.86 5.71
C LEU A 536 -19.26 17.85 7.19
N GLU A 537 -20.06 16.87 7.61
CA GLU A 537 -20.56 16.69 8.96
C GLU A 537 -20.24 15.27 9.44
N GLY A 538 -20.02 15.10 10.74
CA GLY A 538 -19.63 13.81 11.33
C GLY A 538 -18.15 13.47 11.16
N ASN A 539 -17.82 12.18 11.19
CA ASN A 539 -16.47 11.67 11.03
C ASN A 539 -16.19 11.31 9.56
N PRO A 540 -15.41 12.09 8.80
CA PRO A 540 -15.06 11.76 7.42
C PRO A 540 -14.09 10.56 7.32
N PHE A 541 -13.49 10.14 8.44
CA PHE A 541 -12.53 9.04 8.53
C PHE A 541 -13.17 7.76 9.08
N SER A 542 -14.43 7.53 8.71
CA SER A 542 -15.18 6.35 9.10
C SER A 542 -14.58 5.08 8.47
N ASN A 543 -14.75 3.93 9.14
CA ASN A 543 -14.42 2.65 8.53
C ASN A 543 -15.40 2.25 7.41
N PHE A 544 -16.58 2.86 7.32
CA PHE A 544 -17.63 2.50 6.35
C PHE A 544 -17.94 3.61 5.35
N ALA A 545 -17.31 4.78 5.49
CA ALA A 545 -17.39 5.87 4.53
C ALA A 545 -16.10 6.70 4.51
N GLY A 546 -15.76 7.19 3.32
CA GLY A 546 -14.68 8.14 3.09
C GLY A 546 -13.27 7.56 2.99
N PRO A 547 -12.21 8.39 3.16
CA PRO A 547 -10.83 8.02 2.83
C PRO A 547 -10.27 6.84 3.59
N TYR A 548 -10.72 6.53 4.82
CA TYR A 548 -10.17 5.39 5.57
C TYR A 548 -11.12 4.19 5.61
N SER A 549 -12.11 4.18 4.72
CA SER A 549 -13.10 3.13 4.68
C SER A 549 -12.52 1.80 4.18
N ILE A 550 -13.07 0.70 4.72
CA ILE A 550 -12.88 -0.68 4.28
C ILE A 550 -13.72 -1.03 3.04
N VAL A 551 -14.61 -0.13 2.58
CA VAL A 551 -15.42 -0.31 1.37
C VAL A 551 -14.78 0.41 0.17
N ALA A 552 -15.29 0.15 -1.05
CA ALA A 552 -14.83 0.86 -2.25
C ALA A 552 -14.95 2.38 -2.10
N ARG A 553 -13.89 3.10 -2.46
CA ARG A 553 -13.81 4.55 -2.38
C ARG A 553 -14.24 5.14 -3.71
N CYS A 554 -15.51 5.48 -3.79
CA CYS A 554 -16.15 5.88 -5.04
C CYS A 554 -16.49 7.36 -5.06
N MET A 555 -16.21 8.00 -6.19
CA MET A 555 -16.66 9.35 -6.49
C MET A 555 -17.15 9.42 -7.94
N HIS A 556 -18.36 9.94 -8.14
CA HIS A 556 -18.92 10.21 -9.47
C HIS A 556 -18.81 9.02 -10.46
N GLY A 557 -18.96 7.81 -9.92
CA GLY A 557 -19.03 6.57 -10.69
C GLY A 557 -17.71 5.85 -10.94
N SER A 558 -16.61 6.34 -10.38
CA SER A 558 -15.27 5.73 -10.51
C SER A 558 -14.57 5.66 -9.16
N ASN A 559 -13.55 4.80 -9.04
CA ASN A 559 -12.68 4.79 -7.86
C ASN A 559 -11.88 6.10 -7.80
N VAL A 560 -11.58 6.60 -6.60
CA VAL A 560 -10.88 7.88 -6.42
C VAL A 560 -9.54 7.96 -7.15
N HIS A 561 -8.71 6.89 -7.09
CA HIS A 561 -7.41 6.83 -7.78
C HIS A 561 -7.48 7.04 -9.30
N THR A 562 -8.62 6.78 -9.93
CA THR A 562 -8.75 6.92 -11.40
C THR A 562 -8.59 8.37 -11.83
N TYR A 563 -9.13 9.32 -11.06
CA TYR A 563 -8.96 10.75 -11.32
C TYR A 563 -7.50 11.19 -11.14
N ALA A 564 -6.79 10.58 -10.18
CA ALA A 564 -5.38 10.84 -9.97
C ALA A 564 -4.52 10.36 -11.14
N PHE A 565 -4.73 9.12 -11.62
CA PHE A 565 -4.01 8.61 -12.80
C PHE A 565 -4.32 9.41 -14.07
N ASP A 566 -5.57 9.83 -14.28
CA ASP A 566 -5.95 10.66 -15.41
C ASP A 566 -5.20 12.00 -15.38
N TYR A 567 -5.16 12.66 -14.23
CA TYR A 567 -4.42 13.90 -14.04
C TYR A 567 -2.91 13.72 -14.27
N MET A 568 -2.33 12.65 -13.72
CA MET A 568 -0.91 12.34 -13.91
C MET A 568 -0.57 12.14 -15.38
N ASN A 569 -1.41 11.41 -16.11
CA ASN A 569 -1.25 11.20 -17.55
C ASN A 569 -1.35 12.50 -18.36
N GLN A 570 -2.29 13.38 -18.01
CA GLN A 570 -2.42 14.68 -18.69
C GLN A 570 -1.21 15.58 -18.44
N PHE A 571 -0.68 15.60 -17.21
CA PHE A 571 0.52 16.34 -16.86
C PHE A 571 1.73 15.93 -17.71
N ARG A 572 2.00 14.62 -17.80
CA ARG A 572 3.12 14.11 -18.62
C ARG A 572 2.99 14.52 -20.09
N LYS A 573 1.76 14.49 -20.64
CA LYS A 573 1.47 14.90 -22.01
C LYS A 573 1.61 16.39 -22.24
N ALA A 574 1.36 17.22 -21.23
CA ALA A 574 1.48 18.68 -21.32
C ALA A 574 2.95 19.15 -21.42
N TYR A 575 3.90 18.36 -20.91
CA TYR A 575 5.31 18.74 -20.79
C TYR A 575 6.28 17.68 -21.34
N PRO A 576 6.23 17.36 -22.65
CA PRO A 576 7.07 16.30 -23.24
C PRO A 576 8.55 16.68 -23.34
N ASP A 577 8.90 17.97 -23.36
CA ASP A 577 10.25 18.46 -23.69
C ASP A 577 11.03 18.97 -22.47
N GLN A 578 10.35 19.18 -21.34
CA GLN A 578 10.93 19.75 -20.12
C GLN A 578 11.18 18.64 -19.09
N PRO A 579 12.17 18.78 -18.21
CA PRO A 579 12.32 17.89 -17.07
C PRO A 579 11.18 18.15 -16.07
N TRP A 580 10.54 17.09 -15.59
CA TRP A 580 9.47 17.20 -14.60
C TRP A 580 9.65 16.28 -13.39
N PHE A 581 9.12 16.73 -12.25
CA PHE A 581 8.96 15.98 -11.02
C PHE A 581 7.46 15.81 -10.78
N GLN A 582 7.00 14.58 -10.58
CA GLN A 582 5.60 14.31 -10.30
C GLN A 582 5.45 13.37 -9.11
N MET A 583 4.63 13.79 -8.13
CA MET A 583 4.25 12.98 -6.99
C MET A 583 2.77 12.57 -7.09
N GLY A 584 2.49 11.28 -7.04
CA GLY A 584 1.14 10.74 -6.86
C GLY A 584 1.07 9.99 -5.54
N SER A 585 0.20 10.43 -4.64
CA SER A 585 -0.06 9.78 -3.35
C SER A 585 -1.41 9.06 -3.39
N PHE A 586 -1.39 7.82 -2.94
CA PHE A 586 -2.50 6.87 -3.01
C PHE A 586 -2.75 6.24 -1.65
N ILE A 587 -3.97 6.33 -1.13
CA ILE A 587 -4.28 5.90 0.23
C ILE A 587 -5.04 4.58 0.31
N GLU A 588 -5.24 3.84 -0.78
CA GLU A 588 -6.01 2.58 -0.81
C GLU A 588 -5.53 1.51 0.18
N GLY A 589 -4.25 1.57 0.60
CA GLY A 589 -3.70 0.72 1.64
C GLY A 589 -4.11 1.12 3.06
N HIS A 590 -4.56 2.35 3.30
CA HIS A 590 -4.88 2.92 4.61
C HIS A 590 -6.25 2.43 5.13
N GLU A 591 -6.39 1.11 5.37
CA GLU A 591 -7.56 0.49 6.01
C GLU A 591 -7.27 -0.92 6.56
N GLY A 592 -8.00 -1.35 7.59
CA GLY A 592 -7.62 -2.52 8.42
C GLY A 592 -7.85 -3.92 7.83
N THR A 593 -8.45 -4.07 6.65
CA THR A 593 -8.74 -5.38 6.02
C THR A 593 -7.71 -5.77 4.96
N GLY A 594 -7.04 -4.79 4.36
CA GLY A 594 -6.16 -4.94 3.19
C GLY A 594 -6.89 -5.27 1.88
N GLU A 595 -8.22 -5.19 1.83
CA GLU A 595 -9.01 -5.48 0.62
C GLU A 595 -9.16 -4.26 -0.28
N VAL A 596 -9.23 -3.03 0.26
CA VAL A 596 -9.42 -1.84 -0.58
C VAL A 596 -8.23 -1.62 -1.51
N LEU A 597 -7.03 -2.02 -1.08
CA LEU A 597 -5.85 -2.06 -1.93
C LEU A 597 -6.04 -2.87 -3.23
N LEU A 598 -6.94 -3.86 -3.29
CA LEU A 598 -7.22 -4.61 -4.53
C LEU A 598 -7.90 -3.74 -5.60
N THR A 599 -8.50 -2.61 -5.22
CA THR A 599 -9.24 -1.73 -6.13
C THR A 599 -8.33 -0.99 -7.11
N ILE A 600 -7.09 -0.67 -6.70
CA ILE A 600 -6.13 0.06 -7.52
C ILE A 600 -5.33 -0.84 -8.49
N ASP A 601 -5.24 -2.14 -8.22
CA ASP A 601 -4.34 -3.07 -8.95
C ASP A 601 -4.52 -3.03 -10.48
N ASN A 602 -5.77 -2.97 -10.95
CA ASN A 602 -6.06 -2.89 -12.38
C ASN A 602 -5.63 -1.57 -13.02
N ASP A 603 -5.78 -0.46 -12.30
CA ASP A 603 -5.59 0.87 -12.88
C ASP A 603 -4.13 1.31 -12.75
N LEU A 604 -3.45 0.94 -11.66
CA LEU A 604 -2.00 1.11 -11.52
C LEU A 604 -1.23 0.26 -12.54
N SER A 605 -1.62 -1.00 -12.76
CA SER A 605 -0.99 -1.84 -13.79
C SER A 605 -1.17 -1.26 -15.20
N LYS A 606 -2.36 -0.72 -15.52
CA LYS A 606 -2.60 -0.02 -16.80
C LYS A 606 -1.79 1.28 -16.89
N PHE A 607 -1.69 2.05 -15.82
CA PHE A 607 -0.93 3.29 -15.77
C PHE A 607 0.55 3.04 -16.10
N LEU A 608 1.17 2.08 -15.42
CA LEU A 608 2.56 1.69 -15.65
C LEU A 608 2.80 1.16 -17.06
N LYS A 609 1.89 0.31 -17.56
CA LYS A 609 1.95 -0.19 -18.94
C LYS A 609 1.79 0.94 -19.96
N GLY A 610 0.91 1.89 -19.70
CA GLY A 610 0.74 3.08 -20.54
C GLY A 610 2.03 3.91 -20.63
N MET A 611 2.77 4.05 -19.54
CA MET A 611 4.09 4.72 -19.54
C MET A 611 5.15 3.98 -20.37
N GLU A 612 5.07 2.66 -20.44
CA GLU A 612 5.91 1.87 -21.32
C GLU A 612 5.50 2.07 -22.79
N GLU A 613 4.21 1.95 -23.10
CA GLU A 613 3.65 2.04 -24.44
C GLU A 613 3.84 3.44 -25.06
N ASP A 614 3.79 4.51 -24.26
CA ASP A 614 3.99 5.89 -24.72
C ASP A 614 5.46 6.36 -24.69
N GLY A 615 6.39 5.48 -24.30
CA GLY A 615 7.83 5.77 -24.27
C GLY A 615 8.30 6.62 -23.08
N SER A 616 7.43 6.94 -22.11
CA SER A 616 7.81 7.75 -20.94
C SER A 616 8.87 7.09 -20.07
N LEU A 617 8.94 5.76 -20.03
CA LEU A 617 9.96 5.04 -19.27
C LEU A 617 11.38 5.16 -19.87
N GLU A 618 11.55 5.76 -21.05
CA GLU A 618 12.86 5.97 -21.65
C GLU A 618 13.70 7.04 -20.92
N ASN A 619 13.05 7.98 -20.22
CA ASN A 619 13.70 9.08 -19.49
C ASN A 619 13.08 9.36 -18.10
N THR A 620 12.28 8.44 -17.55
CA THR A 620 11.65 8.66 -16.23
C THR A 620 12.20 7.68 -15.21
N ILE A 621 12.77 8.20 -14.12
CA ILE A 621 13.05 7.43 -12.91
C ILE A 621 11.76 7.32 -12.13
N VAL A 622 11.27 6.09 -11.93
CA VAL A 622 10.02 5.84 -11.19
C VAL A 622 10.35 5.22 -9.84
N PHE A 623 10.04 5.94 -8.77
CA PHE A 623 10.05 5.42 -7.40
C PHE A 623 8.64 4.92 -7.08
N MET A 624 8.47 3.63 -6.84
CA MET A 624 7.26 3.09 -6.24
C MET A 624 7.56 2.76 -4.79
N MET A 625 6.96 3.50 -3.87
CA MET A 625 7.32 3.42 -2.47
C MET A 625 6.11 3.52 -1.54
N ALA A 626 6.22 2.90 -0.38
CA ALA A 626 5.39 3.16 0.77
C ALA A 626 6.19 3.84 1.88
N ASP A 627 5.51 4.41 2.86
CA ASP A 627 6.11 5.00 4.05
C ASP A 627 6.25 3.96 5.18
N HIS A 628 5.23 3.13 5.36
CA HIS A 628 5.18 2.00 6.27
C HIS A 628 4.24 0.92 5.71
N GLY A 629 4.22 -0.25 6.33
CA GLY A 629 3.20 -1.27 6.07
C GLY A 629 1.92 -1.06 6.89
N LEU A 630 0.95 -1.96 6.75
CA LEU A 630 -0.34 -1.82 7.42
C LEU A 630 -0.22 -1.97 8.95
N HIS A 631 -0.49 -0.89 9.70
CA HIS A 631 -0.58 -0.92 11.17
C HIS A 631 -2.04 -0.92 11.68
N MET A 632 -3.00 -1.03 10.77
CA MET A 632 -4.43 -1.07 11.07
C MET A 632 -4.93 -2.51 10.96
N GLY A 633 -5.80 -2.93 11.88
CA GLY A 633 -6.48 -4.22 11.81
C GLY A 633 -5.79 -5.39 12.51
N ILE A 634 -6.41 -6.57 12.40
CA ILE A 634 -6.14 -7.72 13.26
C ILE A 634 -4.76 -8.35 13.03
N ASN A 635 -4.23 -8.28 11.80
CA ASN A 635 -2.94 -8.86 11.47
C ASN A 635 -1.81 -8.16 12.25
N PHE A 636 -1.81 -6.83 12.25
CA PHE A 636 -0.86 -6.02 13.01
C PHE A 636 -1.04 -6.20 14.53
N MET A 637 -2.28 -6.12 15.02
CA MET A 637 -2.56 -6.17 16.46
C MET A 637 -2.14 -7.50 17.11
N PHE A 638 -2.41 -8.63 16.43
CA PHE A 638 -2.35 -9.95 17.07
C PHE A 638 -1.23 -10.87 16.57
N THR A 639 -0.43 -10.46 15.57
CA THR A 639 0.60 -11.34 14.99
C THR A 639 1.98 -10.68 14.94
N PRO A 640 3.07 -11.44 15.19
CA PRO A 640 4.43 -10.96 14.93
C PRO A 640 4.70 -10.61 13.46
N ASN A 641 4.13 -11.38 12.52
CA ASN A 641 4.28 -11.11 11.08
C ASN A 641 3.68 -9.75 10.70
N GLY A 642 2.51 -9.40 11.22
CA GLY A 642 1.89 -8.09 10.95
C GLY A 642 2.76 -6.91 11.42
N ARG A 643 3.46 -7.06 12.55
CA ARG A 643 4.43 -6.06 13.00
C ARG A 643 5.63 -5.98 12.05
N ILE A 644 6.20 -7.12 11.65
CA ILE A 644 7.30 -7.15 10.67
C ILE A 644 6.88 -6.52 9.34
N GLU A 645 5.69 -6.83 8.81
CA GLU A 645 5.15 -6.22 7.59
C GLU A 645 4.99 -4.70 7.74
N HIS A 646 4.54 -4.20 8.90
CA HIS A 646 4.45 -2.76 9.18
C HIS A 646 5.80 -2.04 9.03
N MET A 647 6.90 -2.69 9.41
CA MET A 647 8.25 -2.11 9.33
C MET A 647 8.98 -2.40 8.03
N ASN A 648 8.44 -3.23 7.14
CA ASN A 648 8.98 -3.53 5.81
C ASN A 648 8.04 -3.00 4.71
N PRO A 649 7.97 -1.67 4.51
CA PRO A 649 7.24 -1.06 3.40
C PRO A 649 7.80 -1.50 2.04
N TYR A 650 6.97 -1.40 1.01
CA TYR A 650 7.41 -1.64 -0.37
C TYR A 650 8.30 -0.49 -0.88
N LEU A 651 9.42 -0.82 -1.52
CA LEU A 651 10.22 0.12 -2.31
C LEU A 651 10.82 -0.58 -3.53
N SER A 652 10.60 0.03 -4.70
CA SER A 652 11.28 -0.32 -5.94
C SER A 652 11.58 0.94 -6.76
N VAL A 653 12.65 0.89 -7.54
CA VAL A 653 13.06 1.94 -8.46
C VAL A 653 13.18 1.36 -9.87
N ILE A 654 12.51 1.98 -10.83
CA ILE A 654 12.70 1.72 -12.25
C ILE A 654 13.64 2.79 -12.79
N LEU A 655 14.84 2.37 -13.18
CA LEU A 655 15.87 3.22 -13.76
C LEU A 655 15.73 3.22 -15.29
N PRO A 656 15.57 4.38 -15.95
CA PRO A 656 15.38 4.44 -17.38
C PRO A 656 16.67 4.11 -18.14
N PRO A 657 16.58 3.61 -19.38
CA PRO A 657 17.75 3.26 -20.20
C PRO A 657 18.64 4.47 -20.49
N LEU A 658 18.08 5.68 -20.61
CA LEU A 658 18.89 6.90 -20.79
C LEU A 658 19.87 7.11 -19.62
N ILE A 659 19.42 6.86 -18.38
CA ILE A 659 20.26 7.08 -17.20
C ILE A 659 21.23 5.93 -17.01
N SER A 660 20.79 4.67 -17.13
CA SER A 660 21.70 3.53 -16.98
C SER A 660 22.82 3.48 -18.03
N LYS A 661 22.58 3.97 -19.26
CA LYS A 661 23.60 4.07 -20.31
C LYS A 661 24.58 5.21 -20.10
N ASN A 662 24.10 6.36 -19.64
CA ASN A 662 24.93 7.56 -19.49
C ASN A 662 25.63 7.63 -18.12
N TYR A 663 25.08 6.96 -17.11
CA TYR A 663 25.55 6.97 -15.72
C TYR A 663 25.53 5.55 -15.13
N PRO A 664 26.40 4.64 -15.62
CA PRO A 664 26.38 3.23 -15.20
C PRO A 664 26.66 3.03 -13.70
N SER A 665 27.38 3.95 -13.05
CA SER A 665 27.60 3.94 -11.60
C SER A 665 26.31 4.06 -10.79
N LEU A 666 25.30 4.78 -11.29
CA LEU A 666 23.99 4.85 -10.63
C LEU A 666 23.30 3.49 -10.66
N ALA A 667 23.34 2.80 -11.80
CA ALA A 667 22.78 1.44 -11.92
C ALA A 667 23.49 0.45 -11.00
N ARG A 668 24.83 0.53 -10.88
CA ARG A 668 25.61 -0.28 -9.93
C ARG A 668 25.23 -0.01 -8.48
N GLY A 669 25.10 1.26 -8.10
CA GLY A 669 24.66 1.66 -6.76
C GLY A 669 23.29 1.10 -6.39
N LEU A 670 22.29 1.25 -7.28
CA LEU A 670 20.98 0.66 -7.06
C LEU A 670 21.06 -0.87 -6.95
N ALA A 671 21.82 -1.53 -7.82
CA ALA A 671 21.98 -2.98 -7.81
C ALA A 671 22.61 -3.48 -6.50
N HIS A 672 23.66 -2.79 -6.02
CA HIS A 672 24.33 -3.07 -4.74
C HIS A 672 23.39 -2.92 -3.54
N ASN A 673 22.59 -1.86 -3.53
CA ASN A 673 21.77 -1.48 -2.38
C ASN A 673 20.44 -2.22 -2.22
N GLN A 674 20.06 -3.11 -3.13
CA GLN A 674 18.83 -3.92 -3.02
C GLN A 674 18.76 -4.74 -1.72
N GLN A 675 19.90 -5.11 -1.17
CA GLN A 675 20.04 -5.91 0.06
C GLN A 675 20.59 -5.11 1.25
N SER A 676 20.92 -3.84 1.05
CA SER A 676 21.31 -2.95 2.15
C SER A 676 20.07 -2.58 2.96
N LEU A 677 20.22 -2.39 4.27
CA LEU A 677 19.16 -1.77 5.08
C LEU A 677 18.95 -0.35 4.55
N ILE A 678 17.77 0.05 4.11
CA ILE A 678 17.49 1.38 3.53
C ILE A 678 16.37 2.05 4.32
N THR A 679 16.38 3.38 4.40
CA THR A 679 15.34 4.17 5.06
C THR A 679 14.93 5.37 4.20
N GLY A 680 13.97 6.16 4.68
CA GLY A 680 13.60 7.41 4.01
C GLY A 680 14.76 8.40 3.84
N TYR A 681 15.82 8.32 4.66
CA TYR A 681 16.99 9.20 4.58
C TYR A 681 17.73 9.03 3.25
N GLU A 682 17.94 7.78 2.82
CA GLU A 682 18.60 7.51 1.55
C GLU A 682 17.73 7.94 0.36
N ILE A 683 16.40 7.80 0.46
CA ILE A 683 15.46 8.28 -0.55
C ILE A 683 15.53 9.81 -0.65
N HIS A 684 15.50 10.53 0.48
CA HIS A 684 15.64 12.00 0.49
C HIS A 684 16.95 12.44 -0.16
N ALA A 685 18.08 11.85 0.24
CA ALA A 685 19.38 12.17 -0.31
C ALA A 685 19.44 11.91 -1.83
N THR A 686 18.84 10.79 -2.28
CA THR A 686 18.74 10.44 -3.71
C THR A 686 17.93 11.48 -4.50
N LEU A 687 16.75 11.85 -4.00
CA LEU A 687 15.90 12.87 -4.62
C LEU A 687 16.61 14.23 -4.66
N LYS A 688 17.37 14.58 -3.61
CA LYS A 688 18.14 15.82 -3.55
C LYS A 688 19.25 15.87 -4.59
N MET A 689 19.96 14.75 -4.76
CA MET A 689 21.00 14.60 -5.78
C MET A 689 20.43 14.73 -7.20
N LEU A 690 19.26 14.11 -7.46
CA LEU A 690 18.57 14.24 -8.75
C LEU A 690 18.11 15.68 -9.01
N ALA A 691 17.58 16.37 -7.98
CA ALA A 691 17.17 17.76 -8.09
C ALA A 691 18.35 18.69 -8.42
N SER A 692 19.50 18.55 -7.74
CA SER A 692 20.68 19.39 -8.00
C SER A 692 21.23 19.21 -9.40
N GLY A 693 21.10 18.00 -9.97
CA GLY A 693 21.72 17.63 -11.24
C GLY A 693 23.21 17.37 -11.11
N GLN A 694 23.71 17.15 -9.88
CA GLN A 694 25.05 16.66 -9.60
C GLN A 694 25.15 15.17 -9.97
N MET A 695 25.02 14.86 -11.26
CA MET A 695 25.35 13.56 -11.83
C MET A 695 26.77 13.64 -12.41
N PRO A 696 27.56 12.55 -12.37
CA PRO A 696 28.95 12.56 -12.84
C PRO A 696 29.03 12.95 -14.32
N GLU A 697 30.15 13.51 -14.77
CA GLU A 697 30.28 13.92 -16.17
C GLU A 697 30.17 12.73 -17.12
N TYR A 698 29.50 12.95 -18.26
CA TYR A 698 29.32 11.95 -19.29
C TYR A 698 30.68 11.46 -19.80
N GLY A 699 30.99 10.17 -19.61
CA GLY A 699 32.23 9.56 -20.08
C GLY A 699 33.35 9.42 -19.03
N SER A 700 33.16 9.91 -17.80
CA SER A 700 34.14 9.83 -16.69
C SER A 700 34.29 8.43 -16.05
N ASP A 701 34.37 7.37 -16.87
CA ASP A 701 34.71 6.00 -16.41
C ASP A 701 36.23 5.71 -16.62
N ASP A 702 37.03 6.75 -16.84
CA ASP A 702 38.47 6.77 -16.67
C ASP A 702 38.75 6.70 -15.17
N GLY A 703 39.17 5.53 -14.72
CA GLY A 703 39.43 5.16 -13.32
C GLY A 703 40.53 5.95 -12.61
N GLU A 704 40.57 7.27 -12.78
CA GLU A 704 41.19 8.20 -11.85
C GLU A 704 40.24 8.42 -10.67
N GLU A 705 40.77 8.24 -9.46
CA GLU A 705 40.16 8.70 -8.21
C GLU A 705 40.06 10.24 -8.25
N VAL A 706 39.11 10.76 -9.03
CA VAL A 706 38.50 12.04 -8.69
C VAL A 706 37.89 11.85 -7.29
N ASP A 707 37.87 12.88 -6.47
CA ASP A 707 37.17 12.98 -5.17
C ASP A 707 35.63 12.83 -5.33
N GLY A 708 35.22 11.75 -6.02
CA GLY A 708 34.01 11.58 -6.81
C GLY A 708 33.03 10.58 -6.20
N GLY A 709 33.21 10.25 -4.91
CA GLY A 709 32.24 9.49 -4.10
C GLY A 709 31.33 10.38 -3.25
N ALA A 710 31.68 11.64 -3.01
CA ALA A 710 30.97 12.49 -2.04
C ALA A 710 29.52 12.83 -2.43
N TRP A 711 29.25 13.01 -3.73
CA TRP A 711 27.93 13.44 -4.23
C TRP A 711 26.85 12.34 -4.14
N ARG A 712 27.25 11.06 -4.22
CA ARG A 712 26.35 9.91 -4.07
C ARG A 712 26.27 9.36 -2.65
N LYS A 713 27.11 9.84 -1.73
CA LYS A 713 27.22 9.31 -0.38
C LYS A 713 25.89 9.39 0.37
N GLY A 714 25.44 8.25 0.91
CA GLY A 714 24.16 8.13 1.61
C GLY A 714 22.93 8.19 0.71
N THR A 715 23.08 8.04 -0.61
CA THR A 715 21.96 7.88 -1.56
C THR A 715 21.72 6.39 -1.85
N LEU A 716 20.63 6.07 -2.58
CA LEU A 716 20.41 4.73 -3.13
C LEU A 716 21.45 4.37 -4.20
N PHE A 717 22.19 5.34 -4.73
CA PHE A 717 23.26 5.16 -5.72
C PHE A 717 24.65 4.96 -5.08
N ASP A 718 24.73 4.93 -3.75
CA ASP A 718 25.98 4.77 -3.02
C ASP A 718 26.48 3.31 -3.05
N GLU A 719 27.52 3.05 -3.83
CA GLU A 719 28.17 1.73 -3.89
C GLU A 719 28.97 1.40 -2.60
N GLU A 720 29.21 2.39 -1.73
CA GLU A 720 29.92 2.22 -0.47
C GLU A 720 28.99 2.03 0.72
N LEU A 721 27.67 2.10 0.50
CA LEU A 721 26.73 1.88 1.58
C LEU A 721 26.90 0.45 2.12
N ASP A 722 27.16 0.38 3.42
CA ASP A 722 27.49 -0.85 4.10
C ASP A 722 26.27 -1.81 4.13
N PRO A 723 26.34 -3.00 3.46
CA PRO A 723 25.25 -3.98 3.50
C PRO A 723 24.99 -4.51 4.92
N GLY A 724 26.01 -4.49 5.79
CA GLY A 724 25.92 -4.90 7.19
C GLY A 724 25.61 -3.77 8.16
N ARG A 725 25.12 -2.61 7.68
CA ARG A 725 24.83 -1.48 8.56
C ARG A 725 23.73 -1.83 9.58
N THR A 726 23.93 -1.39 10.82
CA THR A 726 22.98 -1.60 11.92
C THR A 726 21.78 -0.64 11.83
N CYS A 727 20.70 -0.93 12.55
CA CYS A 727 19.57 0.01 12.72
C CYS A 727 20.03 1.38 13.22
N GLU A 728 20.96 1.44 14.16
CA GLU A 728 21.51 2.70 14.69
C GLU A 728 22.19 3.52 13.59
N GLN A 729 23.03 2.87 12.77
CA GLN A 729 23.67 3.51 11.62
C GLN A 729 22.65 3.96 10.56
N ALA A 730 21.57 3.21 10.40
CA ALA A 730 20.43 3.53 9.54
C ALA A 730 19.44 4.53 10.18
N LYS A 731 19.69 5.00 11.41
CA LYS A 731 18.79 5.89 12.17
C LYS A 731 17.38 5.34 12.37
N VAL A 732 17.25 4.02 12.47
CA VAL A 732 16.02 3.33 12.86
C VAL A 732 16.00 3.26 14.40
N PRO A 733 14.99 3.84 15.08
CA PRO A 733 14.87 3.74 16.54
C PRO A 733 14.77 2.28 17.01
N GLU A 734 15.26 2.00 18.23
CA GLU A 734 15.36 0.63 18.76
C GLU A 734 13.99 -0.08 18.79
N GLU A 735 12.92 0.64 19.12
CA GLU A 735 11.55 0.11 19.16
C GLU A 735 10.99 -0.29 17.79
N TYR A 736 11.57 0.24 16.71
CA TYR A 736 11.25 -0.17 15.33
C TYR A 736 12.32 -1.09 14.75
N CYS A 737 13.46 -1.30 15.42
CA CYS A 737 14.52 -2.16 14.90
C CYS A 737 14.16 -3.64 15.05
N HIS A 738 13.64 -4.25 13.98
CA HIS A 738 13.33 -5.68 13.93
C HIS A 738 14.34 -6.52 13.17
N CYS A 739 15.38 -5.87 12.68
CA CYS A 739 16.43 -6.46 11.88
C CYS A 739 17.73 -6.35 12.70
N LYS A 740 18.33 -7.49 13.08
CA LYS A 740 19.55 -7.52 13.92
C LYS A 740 20.75 -8.03 13.15
#